data_AF-A0A3M1YAQ6-F1
#
_entry.id   AF-A0A3M1YAQ6-F1
#
_cell.length_a   1.000
_cell.length_b   1.000
_cell.length_c   1.000
_cell.angle_alpha   90.00
_cell.angle_beta   90.00
_cell.angle_gamma   90.00
#
_symmetry.space_group_name_H-M   'P 1'
#
loop_
_entity.id
_entity.type
_entity.pdbx_description
1 polymer ?
#
loop_
_entity_poly.entity_id
_entity_poly.type
_entity_poly.pdbx_seq_one_letter_code
_entity_poly.pdbx_strand_id
1 'polypeptide(L)'
;MNLDQLINSFSPETLQAFLQREVTNFRPLPEDLTDLLHEREKGKFSQLSKLGEAEYEDVEELLVFTCHFSGELSERAAKKHQFELAKRVLKEEFKDGAIFVFYDGQGAFRFSFIRKYFGQKDRKYSNWKRYTYFVHPDRPNQTFRQRLSACSFQSLDEIQEAFSVEPLNKEFYQNIVRSFYGLVGGEVGKGKKREILEAQLQLPGGKSRARHQERQFAVRLIGRIIFCWFLKHKTSRQGQALIADHWLSPDNVSPNYYHGVLEPLFFEILNKPAKDRPKGLPEGHEAIPFLNGGLFEPQQGDDKDYYQPDNSNKANYALRIPDEWFKKLYQTLSQYNFTIDENSVNDAEVSIDPEMLGRIFENLLAEIDPDSGESARKATGSFYTPREIVDYMVVDSLTQFLHTQTQLDRDLLRELFDEDQPAEAAKDHRNQLLSLLSEIKILDPACGSGAFPMGVLHKLLVALRKLDPEASWWKEKQLSQISNALVRQQLKAKLDQASVEYARKLGVIQHSLYGVDIQPIAAEISKLRCFLSLVVDETIDDQQENRGVEPLPNLEFKFVTADSLLPLPEETDFGGIFHTNDELEELARIRDAYLQSYGPHKEELKQAFKDLQLRIYRTQSRRDPTGTSRAFLISAWNPFSHDKVDWFDPKWMFGVPGFHVVIGNPPYLRLQGIKATNPDFVPRAKKLYQSASKGNWDLYVLFTERGYELLAERGVLAYIQPHKFFQADFGIGIRNYLAKQKALLKIVDFGHEQVFSSATNYTCLLFLQPRAPKAFTYVDASDIRDWLAAPYAAEGFALPQPVKDQKWTFTNARTQRLLNCLRQQPQTLQDVTQKIFVGLQTSADKIYVLESLEETGELVRLYSRSLERQVEIERGLLKPFLMGKDVKRYEQPRAGSLVVFPYHLAEGQVELMTQEYLQAHFPKGWQYLIANREVLEAREGGKFSETWWQFSRPQNMLEFQHPKLMTRDLANGSEFTLDELSHYHTTTIYSFVFQARQKEAPAYWLGLLNSKLFWFFMQATGNVMRGGYFRFKTEYMRPFPVRSIQFGQAAERAQHDEVVGWVKQILAARADEAPTEGLEAQVDARFFHLYGFSEAEMLQLLQELPDIGEAERRRIQTAYRKLAQEHIPT
;
A
#
# COMPACT_ATOMS: atom_id res chain seq x y z
N MET A 1 -18.83 39.20 -0.66
CA MET A 1 -17.69 39.46 0.24
C MET A 1 -16.63 38.40 -0.03
N ASN A 2 -15.36 38.78 -0.15
CA ASN A 2 -14.27 37.88 -0.56
C ASN A 2 -13.73 37.09 0.65
N LEU A 3 -13.11 35.92 0.40
CA LEU A 3 -12.40 35.10 1.41
C LEU A 3 -11.38 35.93 2.21
N ASP A 4 -10.79 36.96 1.59
CA ASP A 4 -9.95 37.97 2.24
C ASP A 4 -10.60 38.65 3.45
N GLN A 5 -11.89 38.95 3.35
CA GLN A 5 -12.62 39.65 4.40
C GLN A 5 -12.87 38.73 5.59
N LEU A 6 -13.14 37.45 5.34
CA LEU A 6 -13.26 36.44 6.39
C LEU A 6 -11.93 36.30 7.18
N ILE A 7 -10.80 36.35 6.47
CA ILE A 7 -9.45 36.21 7.07
C ILE A 7 -9.07 37.44 7.89
N ASN A 8 -9.31 38.64 7.35
CA ASN A 8 -8.82 39.88 7.95
C ASN A 8 -9.75 40.46 9.04
N SER A 9 -11.04 40.10 9.03
CA SER A 9 -12.04 40.58 9.98
C SER A 9 -13.12 39.54 10.25
N PHE A 10 -12.71 38.45 10.90
CA PHE A 10 -13.61 37.35 11.24
C PHE A 10 -14.75 37.79 12.18
N SER A 11 -15.97 37.41 11.84
CA SER A 11 -17.15 37.41 12.72
C SER A 11 -18.14 36.33 12.27
N PRO A 12 -19.08 35.89 13.12
CA PRO A 12 -20.13 34.95 12.71
C PRO A 12 -20.91 35.43 11.46
N GLU A 13 -21.13 36.74 11.34
CA GLU A 13 -21.81 37.36 10.19
C GLU A 13 -20.96 37.29 8.91
N THR A 14 -19.63 37.52 9.01
CA THR A 14 -18.75 37.42 7.83
C THR A 14 -18.62 35.98 7.36
N LEU A 15 -18.63 35.01 8.28
CA LEU A 15 -18.69 33.58 7.97
C LEU A 15 -20.01 33.19 7.29
N GLN A 16 -21.16 33.64 7.83
CA GLN A 16 -22.45 33.38 7.22
C GLN A 16 -22.53 33.92 5.79
N ALA A 17 -22.07 35.16 5.57
CA ALA A 17 -22.04 35.78 4.25
C ALA A 17 -21.13 35.04 3.25
N PHE A 18 -20.02 34.48 3.73
CA PHE A 18 -19.15 33.62 2.92
C PHE A 18 -19.87 32.33 2.51
N LEU A 19 -20.49 31.62 3.47
CA LEU A 19 -21.18 30.35 3.22
C LEU A 19 -22.40 30.51 2.30
N GLN A 20 -23.19 31.57 2.46
CA GLN A 20 -24.31 31.87 1.55
C GLN A 20 -23.89 32.10 0.09
N ARG A 21 -22.62 32.47 -0.15
CA ARG A 21 -22.08 32.68 -1.49
C ARG A 21 -21.50 31.40 -2.08
N GLU A 22 -20.69 30.68 -1.32
CA GLU A 22 -19.98 29.49 -1.80
C GLU A 22 -20.83 28.22 -1.77
N VAL A 23 -21.76 28.10 -0.81
CA VAL A 23 -22.60 26.91 -0.63
C VAL A 23 -24.00 27.20 -1.18
N THR A 24 -24.31 26.65 -2.35
CA THR A 24 -25.53 26.99 -3.12
C THR A 24 -26.84 26.75 -2.35
N ASN A 25 -26.89 25.75 -1.48
CA ASN A 25 -28.10 25.34 -0.72
C ASN A 25 -28.05 25.73 0.77
N PHE A 26 -27.17 26.64 1.18
CA PHE A 26 -27.04 27.00 2.60
C PHE A 26 -28.23 27.83 3.12
N ARG A 27 -28.85 27.35 4.19
CA ARG A 27 -29.97 27.97 4.90
C ARG A 27 -29.49 28.48 6.27
N PRO A 28 -29.45 29.80 6.51
CA PRO A 28 -29.18 30.35 7.84
C PRO A 28 -30.29 29.95 8.82
N LEU A 29 -29.91 29.30 9.91
CA LEU A 29 -30.79 28.86 10.99
C LEU A 29 -30.08 29.12 12.32
N PRO A 30 -30.04 30.39 12.77
CA PRO A 30 -29.32 30.75 13.99
C PRO A 30 -30.02 30.18 15.22
N GLU A 31 -29.29 29.40 16.01
CA GLU A 31 -29.75 28.84 17.28
C GLU A 31 -28.66 29.01 18.35
N ASP A 32 -29.02 29.56 19.51
CA ASP A 32 -28.10 29.69 20.64
C ASP A 32 -28.07 28.38 21.43
N LEU A 33 -26.88 27.78 21.48
CA LEU A 33 -26.61 26.50 22.12
C LEU A 33 -25.65 26.66 23.32
N THR A 34 -25.50 27.89 23.83
CA THR A 34 -24.58 28.20 24.95
C THR A 34 -24.92 27.40 26.22
N ASP A 35 -26.17 26.96 26.40
CA ASP A 35 -26.60 26.09 27.50
C ASP A 35 -25.97 24.69 27.48
N LEU A 36 -25.50 24.23 26.31
CA LEU A 36 -24.79 22.95 26.18
C LEU A 36 -23.36 22.98 26.73
N LEU A 37 -22.83 24.14 27.12
CA LEU A 37 -21.52 24.26 27.73
C LEU A 37 -21.55 23.78 29.19
N HIS A 38 -20.65 22.87 29.57
CA HIS A 38 -20.55 22.43 30.97
C HIS A 38 -19.90 23.51 31.86
N GLU A 39 -20.13 23.44 33.18
CA GLU A 39 -19.49 24.30 34.21
C GLU A 39 -17.97 24.48 33.99
N ARG A 40 -17.27 23.40 33.63
CA ARG A 40 -15.81 23.40 33.36
C ARG A 40 -15.40 24.15 32.08
N GLU A 41 -16.34 24.40 31.17
CA GLU A 41 -16.14 25.05 29.87
C GLU A 41 -16.63 26.50 29.86
N LYS A 42 -17.62 26.85 30.70
CA LYS A 42 -18.22 28.20 30.80
C LYS A 42 -17.22 29.34 31.13
N GLY A 43 -16.00 29.01 31.57
CA GLY A 43 -14.91 29.98 31.76
C GLY A 43 -13.93 30.10 30.58
N LYS A 44 -14.03 29.23 29.56
CA LYS A 44 -13.13 29.20 28.38
C LYS A 44 -13.88 29.38 27.07
N PHE A 45 -15.14 28.97 27.01
CA PHE A 45 -15.98 29.02 25.82
C PHE A 45 -17.27 29.75 26.14
N SER A 46 -17.80 30.47 25.16
CA SER A 46 -19.02 31.28 25.25
C SER A 46 -19.64 31.43 23.86
N GLN A 47 -20.89 31.88 23.77
CA GLN A 47 -21.55 32.18 22.49
C GLN A 47 -21.54 30.99 21.51
N LEU A 48 -21.80 29.78 22.02
CA LEU A 48 -21.90 28.60 21.18
C LEU A 48 -23.22 28.70 20.42
N SER A 49 -23.16 28.76 19.09
CA SER A 49 -24.32 28.98 18.24
C SER A 49 -24.25 28.11 16.98
N LYS A 50 -25.40 27.58 16.56
CA LYS A 50 -25.61 27.05 15.21
C LYS A 50 -25.87 28.24 14.29
N LEU A 51 -25.15 28.34 13.17
CA LEU A 51 -25.33 29.40 12.17
C LEU A 51 -26.33 29.02 11.08
N GLY A 52 -26.36 27.74 10.70
CA GLY A 52 -27.20 27.25 9.62
C GLY A 52 -26.84 25.86 9.15
N GLU A 53 -27.47 25.43 8.07
CA GLU A 53 -27.30 24.10 7.49
C GLU A 53 -27.41 24.09 5.96
N ALA A 54 -26.93 23.01 5.32
CA ALA A 54 -27.12 22.74 3.90
C ALA A 54 -27.45 21.26 3.66
N GLU A 55 -28.34 20.98 2.70
CA GLU A 55 -28.76 19.63 2.29
C GLU A 55 -28.18 19.28 0.90
N TYR A 56 -27.69 18.04 0.75
CA TYR A 56 -27.15 17.48 -0.50
C TYR A 56 -28.01 16.32 -1.05
N GLU A 57 -27.81 15.96 -2.33
CA GLU A 57 -28.69 15.01 -3.06
C GLU A 57 -28.73 13.58 -2.46
N ASP A 58 -27.70 13.16 -1.71
CA ASP A 58 -27.57 11.82 -1.12
C ASP A 58 -28.10 11.70 0.33
N VAL A 59 -28.97 12.62 0.78
CA VAL A 59 -29.48 12.71 2.18
C VAL A 59 -28.40 13.14 3.20
N GLU A 60 -27.24 13.60 2.72
CA GLU A 60 -26.20 14.15 3.58
C GLU A 60 -26.49 15.61 3.96
N GLU A 61 -26.28 15.94 5.24
CA GLU A 61 -26.51 17.29 5.77
C GLU A 61 -25.22 17.88 6.36
N LEU A 62 -24.96 19.16 6.06
CA LEU A 62 -23.87 19.96 6.62
C LEU A 62 -24.41 20.94 7.66
N LEU A 63 -23.93 20.85 8.90
CA LEU A 63 -24.19 21.87 9.93
C LEU A 63 -23.03 22.85 10.06
N VAL A 64 -23.31 24.09 10.44
CA VAL A 64 -22.27 25.09 10.71
C VAL A 64 -22.48 25.69 12.10
N PHE A 65 -21.43 25.66 12.91
CA PHE A 65 -21.43 26.19 14.27
C PHE A 65 -20.30 27.19 14.48
N THR A 66 -20.55 28.16 15.36
CA THR A 66 -19.56 29.11 15.88
C THR A 66 -19.50 29.07 17.39
N CYS A 67 -18.30 29.27 17.96
CA CYS A 67 -18.12 29.39 19.40
C CYS A 67 -16.98 30.36 19.71
N HIS A 68 -17.24 31.32 20.60
CA HIS A 68 -16.22 32.24 21.09
C HIS A 68 -15.34 31.54 22.14
N PHE A 69 -14.02 31.65 21.98
CA PHE A 69 -13.02 31.20 22.94
C PHE A 69 -12.48 32.42 23.70
N SER A 70 -12.55 32.37 25.03
CA SER A 70 -12.20 33.49 25.90
C SER A 70 -10.68 33.74 26.03
N GLY A 71 -9.84 32.82 25.57
CA GLY A 71 -8.39 32.97 25.54
C GLY A 71 -7.87 33.31 24.14
N GLU A 72 -6.55 33.41 23.99
CA GLU A 72 -5.91 33.58 22.68
C GLU A 72 -5.81 32.22 21.97
N LEU A 73 -6.31 32.15 20.73
CA LEU A 73 -6.15 30.96 19.90
C LEU A 73 -4.71 30.92 19.37
N SER A 74 -4.11 29.73 19.49
CA SER A 74 -2.87 29.37 18.80
C SER A 74 -3.06 28.00 18.17
N GLU A 75 -2.12 27.59 17.32
CA GLU A 75 -2.13 26.26 16.66
C GLU A 75 -2.38 25.12 17.65
N ARG A 76 -1.85 25.24 18.89
CA ARG A 76 -1.97 24.22 19.93
C ARG A 76 -3.04 24.51 20.99
N ALA A 77 -3.31 25.77 21.30
CA ALA A 77 -4.15 26.12 22.44
C ALA A 77 -5.60 25.63 22.26
N ALA A 78 -6.11 24.98 23.32
CA ALA A 78 -7.47 24.48 23.45
C ALA A 78 -7.96 23.52 22.34
N LYS A 79 -7.10 23.06 21.42
CA LYS A 79 -7.46 22.24 20.26
C LYS A 79 -8.22 20.95 20.65
N LYS A 80 -7.79 20.28 21.72
CA LYS A 80 -8.48 19.09 22.27
C LYS A 80 -9.85 19.44 22.86
N HIS A 81 -9.91 20.46 23.72
CA HIS A 81 -11.17 20.89 24.36
C HIS A 81 -12.21 21.35 23.33
N GLN A 82 -11.77 22.02 22.27
CA GLN A 82 -12.62 22.44 21.15
C GLN A 82 -13.18 21.25 20.38
N PHE A 83 -12.37 20.23 20.12
CA PHE A 83 -12.86 19.02 19.46
C PHE A 83 -13.88 18.27 20.31
N GLU A 84 -13.60 18.10 21.61
CA GLU A 84 -14.52 17.42 22.54
C GLU A 84 -15.86 18.15 22.63
N LEU A 85 -15.84 19.49 22.65
CA LEU A 85 -17.05 20.30 22.60
C LEU A 85 -17.81 20.06 21.30
N ALA A 86 -17.15 20.18 20.15
CA ALA A 86 -17.78 19.97 18.84
C ALA A 86 -18.38 18.56 18.70
N LYS A 87 -17.63 17.53 19.12
CA LYS A 87 -18.05 16.13 19.14
C LYS A 87 -19.28 15.92 20.03
N ARG A 88 -19.37 16.61 21.17
CA ARG A 88 -20.52 16.53 22.06
C ARG A 88 -21.76 17.16 21.41
N VAL A 89 -21.63 18.38 20.88
CA VAL A 89 -22.72 19.07 20.19
C VAL A 89 -23.27 18.23 19.04
N LEU A 90 -22.37 17.61 18.26
CA LEU A 90 -22.76 16.73 17.15
C LEU A 90 -23.42 15.42 17.57
N LYS A 91 -23.16 14.91 18.79
CA LYS A 91 -23.85 13.73 19.31
C LYS A 91 -25.31 14.01 19.65
N GLU A 92 -25.66 15.26 19.96
CA GLU A 92 -27.01 15.66 20.31
C GLU A 92 -27.86 16.00 19.08
N GLU A 93 -27.27 16.60 18.04
CA GLU A 93 -27.96 17.04 16.80
C GLU A 93 -28.05 15.97 15.69
N PHE A 94 -27.35 14.84 15.82
CA PHE A 94 -27.29 13.70 14.89
C PHE A 94 -27.29 14.06 13.37
N LYS A 95 -26.14 14.40 12.78
CA LYS A 95 -25.97 14.62 11.32
C LYS A 95 -24.61 14.16 10.78
N ASP A 96 -24.52 13.99 9.45
CA ASP A 96 -23.40 13.33 8.75
C ASP A 96 -22.09 14.14 8.74
N GLY A 97 -22.15 15.47 8.68
CA GLY A 97 -20.97 16.35 8.73
C GLY A 97 -21.25 17.75 9.27
N ALA A 98 -20.21 18.42 9.79
CA ALA A 98 -20.32 19.77 10.31
C ALA A 98 -19.03 20.59 10.21
N ILE A 99 -19.18 21.90 10.03
CA ILE A 99 -18.12 22.90 10.19
C ILE A 99 -18.26 23.54 11.57
N PHE A 100 -17.21 23.47 12.39
CA PHE A 100 -17.08 24.20 13.65
C PHE A 100 -16.03 25.29 13.52
N VAL A 101 -16.41 26.52 13.83
CA VAL A 101 -15.50 27.66 13.84
C VAL A 101 -15.36 28.21 15.26
N PHE A 102 -14.17 28.03 15.83
CA PHE A 102 -13.80 28.63 17.11
C PHE A 102 -13.05 29.92 16.85
N TYR A 103 -13.42 31.02 17.50
CA TYR A 103 -12.77 32.33 17.28
C TYR A 103 -12.45 33.03 18.59
N ASP A 104 -11.44 33.90 18.57
CA ASP A 104 -11.06 34.72 19.72
C ASP A 104 -11.30 36.22 19.50
N GLY A 105 -10.99 37.01 20.53
CA GLY A 105 -11.12 38.48 20.50
C GLY A 105 -10.07 39.21 19.65
N GLN A 106 -9.04 38.53 19.13
CA GLN A 106 -8.01 39.12 18.27
C GLN A 106 -8.30 38.91 16.77
N GLY A 107 -9.39 38.22 16.44
CA GLY A 107 -9.80 37.92 15.07
C GLY A 107 -9.14 36.66 14.50
N ALA A 108 -8.42 35.89 15.32
CA ALA A 108 -7.96 34.57 14.91
C ALA A 108 -9.11 33.56 15.02
N PHE A 109 -9.14 32.59 14.12
CA PHE A 109 -10.15 31.54 14.14
C PHE A 109 -9.62 30.19 13.68
N ARG A 110 -10.24 29.14 14.18
CA ARG A 110 -9.99 27.75 13.83
C ARG A 110 -11.20 27.21 13.09
N PHE A 111 -11.02 26.95 11.80
CA PHE A 111 -12.06 26.45 10.90
C PHE A 111 -11.93 24.93 10.78
N SER A 112 -12.84 24.19 11.39
CA SER A 112 -12.76 22.72 11.52
C SER A 112 -13.91 22.04 10.81
N PHE A 113 -13.63 21.11 9.90
CA PHE A 113 -14.63 20.19 9.33
C PHE A 113 -14.58 18.86 10.09
N ILE A 114 -15.74 18.38 10.54
CA ILE A 114 -15.89 17.17 11.34
C ILE A 114 -16.93 16.27 10.67
N ARG A 115 -16.60 15.00 10.42
CA ARG A 115 -17.49 14.04 9.74
C ARG A 115 -17.44 12.67 10.41
N LYS A 116 -18.54 11.92 10.28
CA LYS A 116 -18.68 10.53 10.74
C LYS A 116 -18.97 9.62 9.54
N TYR A 117 -18.46 8.39 9.56
CA TYR A 117 -18.73 7.41 8.49
C TYR A 117 -19.79 6.40 8.93
N PHE A 118 -20.62 5.99 7.98
CA PHE A 118 -21.63 4.93 8.12
C PHE A 118 -21.14 3.68 7.40
N GLY A 119 -21.17 2.51 8.06
CA GLY A 119 -20.94 1.23 7.39
C GLY A 119 -22.25 0.66 6.84
N GLN A 120 -22.25 0.13 5.61
CA GLN A 120 -23.49 -0.28 4.93
C GLN A 120 -24.26 -1.45 5.59
N LYS A 121 -23.62 -2.28 6.43
CA LYS A 121 -24.20 -3.57 6.87
C LYS A 121 -24.66 -3.69 8.31
N ASP A 122 -24.31 -2.78 9.22
CA ASP A 122 -24.95 -2.70 10.55
C ASP A 122 -24.58 -1.39 11.25
N ARG A 123 -25.56 -0.80 11.93
CA ARG A 123 -25.58 0.57 12.50
C ARG A 123 -24.53 0.79 13.61
N LYS A 124 -23.25 0.83 13.27
CA LYS A 124 -22.20 1.41 14.13
C LYS A 124 -21.44 2.44 13.32
N TYR A 125 -21.43 3.65 13.86
CA TYR A 125 -20.68 4.75 13.25
C TYR A 125 -19.19 4.61 13.54
N SER A 126 -18.36 5.08 12.61
CA SER A 126 -16.93 5.27 12.87
C SER A 126 -16.68 6.32 13.97
N ASN A 127 -15.42 6.40 14.42
CA ASN A 127 -14.96 7.56 15.19
C ASN A 127 -15.07 8.84 14.34
N TRP A 128 -15.25 9.97 15.02
CA TRP A 128 -15.31 11.29 14.40
C TRP A 128 -13.90 11.66 13.90
N LYS A 129 -13.80 12.07 12.63
CA LYS A 129 -12.57 12.66 12.09
C LYS A 129 -12.68 14.16 12.03
N ARG A 130 -11.62 14.86 12.41
CA ARG A 130 -11.53 16.32 12.30
C ARG A 130 -10.43 16.73 11.34
N TYR A 131 -10.78 17.66 10.47
CA TYR A 131 -9.88 18.37 9.60
C TYR A 131 -9.90 19.85 9.95
N THR A 132 -8.75 20.47 10.17
CA THR A 132 -8.71 21.83 10.74
C THR A 132 -7.73 22.75 10.04
N TYR A 133 -8.16 23.98 9.80
CA TYR A 133 -7.30 25.13 9.54
C TYR A 133 -7.23 26.05 10.76
N PHE A 134 -6.03 26.53 11.07
CA PHE A 134 -5.84 27.69 11.94
C PHE A 134 -5.56 28.91 11.06
N VAL A 135 -6.31 30.00 11.28
CA VAL A 135 -6.25 31.22 10.49
C VAL A 135 -6.00 32.40 11.43
N HIS A 136 -5.00 33.20 11.09
CA HIS A 136 -4.62 34.40 11.84
C HIS A 136 -4.47 35.59 10.90
N PRO A 137 -5.01 36.78 11.22
CA PRO A 137 -4.99 37.93 10.30
C PRO A 137 -3.58 38.37 9.91
N ASP A 138 -2.61 38.29 10.82
CA ASP A 138 -1.21 38.65 10.54
C ASP A 138 -0.42 37.60 9.74
N ARG A 139 -1.05 36.49 9.34
CA ARG A 139 -0.41 35.43 8.56
C ARG A 139 -0.86 35.44 7.10
N PRO A 140 -0.03 34.96 6.16
CA PRO A 140 -0.39 34.95 4.76
C PRO A 140 -1.55 33.99 4.43
N ASN A 141 -1.75 32.93 5.23
CA ASN A 141 -2.86 31.96 5.11
C ASN A 141 -3.03 31.33 3.70
N GLN A 142 -1.93 31.16 2.94
CA GLN A 142 -2.00 30.75 1.53
C GLN A 142 -2.70 29.40 1.33
N THR A 143 -2.41 28.41 2.17
CA THR A 143 -3.03 27.08 2.07
C THR A 143 -4.56 27.15 2.23
N PHE A 144 -5.05 27.86 3.25
CA PHE A 144 -6.48 28.09 3.46
C PHE A 144 -7.11 28.79 2.25
N ARG A 145 -6.43 29.81 1.71
CA ARG A 145 -6.88 30.57 0.54
C ARG A 145 -7.04 29.70 -0.70
N GLN A 146 -5.99 28.97 -1.07
CA GLN A 146 -5.97 28.12 -2.27
C GLN A 146 -7.01 27.02 -2.19
N ARG A 147 -7.15 26.38 -1.02
CA ARG A 147 -8.03 25.22 -0.83
C ARG A 147 -9.49 25.59 -0.83
N LEU A 148 -9.89 26.61 -0.06
CA LEU A 148 -11.29 27.04 -0.04
C LEU A 148 -11.72 27.72 -1.34
N SER A 149 -10.81 28.39 -2.05
CA SER A 149 -11.15 28.99 -3.36
C SER A 149 -11.32 27.95 -4.47
N ALA A 150 -10.72 26.77 -4.32
CA ALA A 150 -10.85 25.66 -5.27
C ALA A 150 -11.98 24.69 -4.92
N CYS A 151 -12.59 24.82 -3.74
CA CYS A 151 -13.70 23.99 -3.30
C CYS A 151 -15.02 24.50 -3.89
N SER A 152 -15.77 23.63 -4.57
CA SER A 152 -17.10 23.96 -5.10
C SER A 152 -18.22 23.80 -4.07
N PHE A 153 -17.95 23.20 -2.91
CA PHE A 153 -18.92 22.97 -1.82
C PHE A 153 -20.21 22.23 -2.24
N GLN A 154 -20.16 21.41 -3.29
CA GLN A 154 -21.34 20.71 -3.83
C GLN A 154 -21.64 19.39 -3.12
N SER A 155 -20.69 18.85 -2.35
CA SER A 155 -20.87 17.63 -1.54
C SER A 155 -19.97 17.65 -0.30
N LEU A 156 -20.28 16.81 0.70
CA LEU A 156 -19.39 16.63 1.86
C LEU A 156 -18.02 16.06 1.47
N ASP A 157 -17.94 15.25 0.41
CA ASP A 157 -16.70 14.70 -0.11
C ASP A 157 -15.76 15.80 -0.67
N GLU A 158 -16.30 16.77 -1.41
CA GLU A 158 -15.52 17.92 -1.92
C GLU A 158 -15.04 18.84 -0.79
N ILE A 159 -15.88 19.06 0.22
CA ILE A 159 -15.50 19.82 1.42
C ILE A 159 -14.38 19.05 2.12
N GLN A 160 -14.54 17.75 2.34
CA GLN A 160 -13.50 16.94 2.96
C GLN A 160 -12.18 16.98 2.17
N GLU A 161 -12.24 16.93 0.84
CA GLU A 161 -11.05 17.03 -0.02
C GLU A 161 -10.37 18.40 0.10
N ALA A 162 -11.15 19.49 0.19
CA ALA A 162 -10.60 20.82 0.44
C ALA A 162 -9.88 20.88 1.79
N PHE A 163 -10.37 20.14 2.78
CA PHE A 163 -9.80 20.03 4.12
C PHE A 163 -8.78 18.89 4.29
N SER A 164 -8.46 18.16 3.21
CA SER A 164 -7.55 17.01 3.25
C SER A 164 -6.10 17.44 3.09
N VAL A 165 -5.20 16.77 3.82
CA VAL A 165 -3.75 17.01 3.77
C VAL A 165 -3.13 16.31 2.55
N GLU A 166 -3.77 15.27 2.01
CA GLU A 166 -3.22 14.48 0.92
C GLU A 166 -2.92 15.29 -0.36
N PRO A 167 -3.82 16.15 -0.86
CA PRO A 167 -3.51 17.04 -1.97
C PRO A 167 -2.36 18.02 -1.67
N LEU A 168 -2.27 18.54 -0.45
CA LEU A 168 -1.20 19.46 -0.03
C LEU A 168 0.15 18.74 -0.02
N ASN A 169 0.19 17.54 0.56
CA ASN A 169 1.36 16.68 0.56
C ASN A 169 1.78 16.33 -0.87
N LYS A 170 0.84 16.07 -1.78
CA LYS A 170 1.17 15.77 -3.18
C LYS A 170 1.82 16.97 -3.89
N GLU A 171 1.32 18.17 -3.65
CA GLU A 171 1.84 19.41 -4.24
C GLU A 171 3.23 19.77 -3.68
N PHE A 172 3.37 19.80 -2.35
CA PHE A 172 4.66 20.05 -1.71
C PHE A 172 5.72 19.06 -2.18
N TYR A 173 5.34 17.78 -2.28
CA TYR A 173 6.21 16.74 -2.81
C TYR A 173 6.72 17.07 -4.22
N GLN A 174 5.83 17.45 -5.14
CA GLN A 174 6.22 17.79 -6.51
C GLN A 174 7.21 18.95 -6.55
N ASN A 175 7.05 19.92 -5.66
CA ASN A 175 7.98 21.04 -5.56
C ASN A 175 9.35 20.61 -5.01
N ILE A 176 9.41 19.73 -4.00
CA ILE A 176 10.69 19.20 -3.50
C ILE A 176 11.40 18.35 -4.55
N VAL A 177 10.68 17.54 -5.33
CA VAL A 177 11.25 16.81 -6.48
C VAL A 177 11.83 17.77 -7.51
N ARG A 178 11.11 18.85 -7.81
CA ARG A 178 11.62 19.88 -8.73
C ARG A 178 12.88 20.55 -8.19
N SER A 179 12.97 20.83 -6.89
CA SER A 179 14.19 21.34 -6.25
C SER A 179 15.33 20.33 -6.32
N PHE A 180 15.06 19.04 -6.09
CA PHE A 180 16.06 17.97 -6.21
C PHE A 180 16.66 17.90 -7.62
N TYR A 181 15.83 17.78 -8.65
CA TYR A 181 16.30 17.75 -10.03
C TYR A 181 16.88 19.09 -10.49
N GLY A 182 16.42 20.21 -9.94
CA GLY A 182 17.05 21.51 -10.15
C GLY A 182 18.50 21.58 -9.63
N LEU A 183 18.87 20.68 -8.72
CA LEU A 183 20.24 20.58 -8.19
C LEU A 183 21.09 19.57 -8.96
N VAL A 184 20.59 18.34 -9.17
CA VAL A 184 21.36 17.22 -9.75
C VAL A 184 21.12 16.99 -11.24
N GLY A 185 20.16 17.70 -11.83
CA GLY A 185 19.73 17.55 -13.21
C GLY A 185 18.81 16.34 -13.45
N GLY A 186 17.84 16.49 -14.35
CA GLY A 186 16.90 15.42 -14.72
C GLY A 186 15.64 15.93 -15.41
N GLU A 187 14.65 15.05 -15.56
CA GLU A 187 13.37 15.36 -16.21
C GLU A 187 12.22 15.34 -15.20
N VAL A 188 11.36 16.35 -15.24
CA VAL A 188 10.16 16.45 -14.41
C VAL A 188 8.90 16.51 -15.29
N GLY A 189 7.85 15.77 -14.91
CA GLY A 189 6.55 15.76 -15.61
C GLY A 189 6.36 14.62 -16.63
N LYS A 190 5.17 14.55 -17.24
CA LYS A 190 4.80 13.49 -18.22
C LYS A 190 4.21 14.07 -19.49
N GLY A 191 4.49 13.42 -20.63
CA GLY A 191 3.92 13.76 -21.94
C GLY A 191 4.28 15.17 -22.40
N LYS A 192 3.28 15.98 -22.79
CA LYS A 192 3.45 17.35 -23.30
C LYS A 192 3.87 18.38 -22.23
N LYS A 193 3.91 18.02 -20.94
CA LYS A 193 4.32 18.89 -19.81
C LYS A 193 5.70 18.50 -19.23
N ARG A 194 6.61 17.94 -20.04
CA ARG A 194 7.96 17.59 -19.60
C ARG A 194 8.85 18.82 -19.55
N GLU A 195 9.55 18.99 -18.43
CA GLU A 195 10.57 20.02 -18.20
C GLU A 195 11.92 19.32 -17.97
N ILE A 196 12.97 19.77 -18.66
CA ILE A 196 14.34 19.30 -18.45
C ILE A 196 15.06 20.32 -17.58
N LEU A 197 15.60 19.88 -16.45
CA LEU A 197 16.36 20.70 -15.51
C LEU A 197 17.85 20.36 -15.62
N GLU A 198 18.67 21.39 -15.76
CA GLU A 198 20.13 21.25 -15.83
C GLU A 198 20.73 21.08 -14.43
N ALA A 199 21.73 20.20 -14.31
CA ALA A 199 22.46 19.99 -13.06
C ALA A 199 23.27 21.23 -12.69
N GLN A 200 23.14 21.67 -11.44
CA GLN A 200 23.82 22.85 -10.91
C GLN A 200 24.82 22.52 -9.79
N LEU A 201 24.74 21.33 -9.19
CA LEU A 201 25.68 20.81 -8.20
C LEU A 201 27.03 20.47 -8.84
N GLN A 202 28.12 20.83 -8.16
CA GLN A 202 29.47 20.44 -8.56
C GLN A 202 30.17 19.79 -7.37
N LEU A 203 30.54 18.51 -7.50
CA LEU A 203 31.30 17.78 -6.48
C LEU A 203 32.84 17.86 -6.75
N PRO A 204 33.66 17.79 -5.70
CA PRO A 204 35.12 17.66 -5.84
C PRO A 204 35.52 16.35 -6.57
N GLY A 205 36.25 16.43 -7.70
CA GLY A 205 36.92 15.26 -8.31
C GLY A 205 36.60 14.90 -9.77
N GLY A 206 35.77 15.64 -10.50
CA GLY A 206 35.54 15.44 -11.95
C GLY A 206 34.51 14.34 -12.33
N LYS A 207 34.08 14.34 -13.61
CA LYS A 207 32.79 13.80 -14.10
C LYS A 207 32.59 12.26 -14.13
N SER A 208 33.59 11.43 -13.87
CA SER A 208 33.55 10.00 -14.30
C SER A 208 32.79 9.02 -13.37
N ARG A 209 32.34 9.43 -12.18
CA ARG A 209 31.49 8.61 -11.26
C ARG A 209 30.40 9.41 -10.54
N ALA A 210 30.14 10.65 -11.00
CA ALA A 210 29.56 11.71 -10.18
C ALA A 210 28.05 11.60 -9.90
N ARG A 211 27.23 11.05 -10.80
CA ARG A 211 25.76 11.18 -10.69
C ARG A 211 25.12 10.50 -9.48
N HIS A 212 25.57 9.30 -9.10
CA HIS A 212 25.03 8.61 -7.93
C HIS A 212 25.38 9.35 -6.63
N GLN A 213 26.64 9.78 -6.50
CA GLN A 213 27.14 10.54 -5.37
C GLN A 213 26.45 11.92 -5.27
N GLU A 214 26.26 12.62 -6.39
CA GLU A 214 25.52 13.88 -6.48
C GLU A 214 24.10 13.74 -5.94
N ARG A 215 23.41 12.67 -6.35
CA ARG A 215 22.04 12.36 -5.93
C ARG A 215 21.95 12.04 -4.44
N GLN A 216 22.83 11.20 -3.91
CA GLN A 216 22.87 10.89 -2.48
C GLN A 216 23.20 12.12 -1.64
N PHE A 217 24.19 12.92 -2.05
CA PHE A 217 24.53 14.17 -1.39
C PHE A 217 23.33 15.14 -1.37
N ALA A 218 22.66 15.33 -2.52
CA ALA A 218 21.50 16.20 -2.62
C ALA A 218 20.33 15.76 -1.73
N VAL A 219 20.05 14.46 -1.66
CA VAL A 219 19.03 13.91 -0.75
C VAL A 219 19.38 14.20 0.71
N ARG A 220 20.61 13.95 1.15
CA ARG A 220 21.02 14.23 2.54
C ARG A 220 20.96 15.71 2.86
N LEU A 221 21.40 16.57 1.93
CA LEU A 221 21.33 18.02 2.07
C LEU A 221 19.89 18.50 2.24
N ILE A 222 18.99 18.08 1.36
CA ILE A 222 17.56 18.43 1.44
C ILE A 222 16.97 17.89 2.75
N GLY A 223 17.32 16.67 3.16
CA GLY A 223 16.90 16.08 4.44
C GLY A 223 17.30 16.91 5.65
N ARG A 224 18.57 17.32 5.72
CA ARG A 224 19.08 18.21 6.78
C ARG A 224 18.38 19.57 6.78
N ILE A 225 18.18 20.17 5.60
CA ILE A 225 17.50 21.47 5.47
C ILE A 225 16.05 21.38 5.94
N ILE A 226 15.29 20.38 5.49
CA ILE A 226 13.89 20.23 5.89
C ILE A 226 13.80 19.90 7.39
N PHE A 227 14.71 19.09 7.94
CA PHE A 227 14.76 18.84 9.39
C PHE A 227 14.99 20.14 10.17
N CYS A 228 15.97 20.96 9.77
CA CYS A 228 16.19 22.27 10.40
C CYS A 228 15.00 23.22 10.18
N TRP A 229 14.28 23.09 9.07
CA TRP A 229 13.04 23.83 8.83
C TRP A 229 11.94 23.44 9.83
N PHE A 230 11.77 22.15 10.15
CA PHE A 230 10.88 21.74 11.25
C PHE A 230 11.33 22.31 12.59
N LEU A 231 12.63 22.30 12.89
CA LEU A 231 13.17 22.86 14.14
C LEU A 231 12.95 24.37 14.28
N LYS A 232 12.97 25.12 13.17
CA LYS A 232 12.65 26.56 13.13
C LYS A 232 11.28 26.86 13.74
N HIS A 233 10.30 25.97 13.56
CA HIS A 233 8.96 26.11 14.11
C HIS A 233 8.83 25.70 15.59
N LYS A 234 9.89 25.15 16.21
CA LYS A 234 9.92 24.85 17.64
C LYS A 234 10.43 26.07 18.43
N THR A 235 9.59 26.59 19.32
CA THR A 235 9.89 27.78 20.13
C THR A 235 9.90 27.46 21.63
N SER A 236 10.63 28.27 22.40
CA SER A 236 10.59 28.27 23.87
C SER A 236 9.30 28.89 24.39
N ARG A 237 9.06 28.77 25.70
CA ARG A 237 7.91 29.43 26.36
C ARG A 237 7.93 30.95 26.21
N GLN A 238 9.10 31.54 25.95
CA GLN A 238 9.27 32.98 25.72
C GLN A 238 9.13 33.35 24.23
N GLY A 239 8.77 32.39 23.37
CA GLY A 239 8.60 32.61 21.93
C GLY A 239 9.90 32.57 21.12
N GLN A 240 11.05 32.26 21.73
CA GLN A 240 12.33 32.19 21.03
C GLN A 240 12.47 30.86 20.26
N ALA A 241 12.60 30.92 18.94
CA ALA A 241 12.82 29.74 18.10
C ALA A 241 14.13 28.99 18.42
N LEU A 242 14.17 27.67 18.19
CA LEU A 242 15.40 26.88 18.28
C LEU A 242 16.41 27.28 17.20
N ILE A 243 15.92 27.54 16.00
CA ILE A 243 16.68 28.08 14.88
C ILE A 243 15.98 29.36 14.46
N ALA A 244 16.66 30.50 14.60
CA ALA A 244 16.08 31.80 14.27
C ALA A 244 15.83 31.95 12.76
N ASP A 245 14.82 32.73 12.39
CA ASP A 245 14.34 32.83 11.00
C ASP A 245 15.41 33.21 9.98
N HIS A 246 16.34 34.08 10.37
CA HIS A 246 17.41 34.57 9.50
C HIS A 246 18.38 33.46 9.05
N TRP A 247 18.47 32.33 9.78
CA TRP A 247 19.30 31.21 9.37
C TRP A 247 18.76 30.53 8.12
N LEU A 248 17.43 30.41 8.00
CA LEU A 248 16.73 29.69 6.93
C LEU A 248 15.63 30.59 6.34
N SER A 249 16.06 31.63 5.63
CA SER A 249 15.17 32.61 4.99
C SER A 249 15.62 32.90 3.56
N PRO A 250 14.69 33.06 2.59
CA PRO A 250 15.03 33.50 1.24
C PRO A 250 15.81 34.82 1.18
N ASP A 251 15.54 35.72 2.12
CA ASP A 251 16.11 37.08 2.13
C ASP A 251 17.53 37.13 2.71
N ASN A 252 17.94 36.06 3.41
CA ASN A 252 19.22 35.97 4.12
C ASN A 252 20.22 35.01 3.47
N VAL A 253 19.91 34.53 2.26
CA VAL A 253 20.86 33.73 1.47
C VAL A 253 22.01 34.64 1.02
N SER A 254 23.16 34.50 1.68
CA SER A 254 24.39 35.24 1.41
C SER A 254 25.26 34.55 0.35
N PRO A 255 26.25 35.23 -0.26
CA PRO A 255 27.19 34.56 -1.14
C PRO A 255 27.91 33.41 -0.44
N ASN A 256 28.02 32.25 -1.11
CA ASN A 256 28.62 31.04 -0.56
C ASN A 256 27.87 30.51 0.69
N TYR A 257 26.54 30.51 0.60
CA TYR A 257 25.64 30.23 1.72
C TYR A 257 25.85 28.84 2.33
N TYR A 258 26.12 27.82 1.51
CA TYR A 258 26.38 26.46 2.02
C TYR A 258 27.56 26.44 2.99
N HIS A 259 28.75 26.85 2.55
CA HIS A 259 29.95 26.81 3.39
C HIS A 259 29.96 27.88 4.47
N GLY A 260 29.31 29.04 4.24
CA GLY A 260 29.27 30.13 5.21
C GLY A 260 28.26 29.93 6.34
N VAL A 261 27.15 29.23 6.08
CA VAL A 261 26.02 29.12 7.02
C VAL A 261 25.64 27.67 7.29
N LEU A 262 25.31 26.88 6.26
CA LEU A 262 24.76 25.54 6.46
C LEU A 262 25.78 24.50 6.94
N GLU A 263 26.99 24.51 6.38
CA GLU A 263 28.08 23.61 6.76
C GLU A 263 28.48 23.81 8.24
N PRO A 264 28.69 25.05 8.75
CA PRO A 264 28.82 25.30 10.18
C PRO A 264 27.59 24.91 10.99
N LEU A 265 26.38 25.23 10.52
CA LEU A 265 25.14 24.87 11.21
C LEU A 265 25.05 23.36 11.46
N PHE A 266 25.32 22.55 10.44
CA PHE A 266 25.24 21.10 10.53
C PHE A 266 26.38 20.55 11.40
N PHE A 267 27.64 20.79 11.03
CA PHE A 267 28.75 20.01 11.57
C PHE A 267 29.41 20.63 12.81
N GLU A 268 29.24 21.94 13.03
CA GLU A 268 29.89 22.67 14.12
C GLU A 268 28.93 23.19 15.20
N ILE A 269 27.64 23.34 14.89
CA ILE A 269 26.66 23.89 15.82
C ILE A 269 25.73 22.80 16.35
N LEU A 270 25.01 22.11 15.46
CA LEU A 270 24.06 21.05 15.84
C LEU A 270 24.78 19.76 16.28
N ASN A 271 25.99 19.52 15.78
CA ASN A 271 26.81 18.34 16.07
C ASN A 271 27.91 18.57 17.13
N LYS A 272 28.09 19.77 17.69
CA LYS A 272 29.07 20.00 18.77
C LYS A 272 28.49 20.79 19.95
N PRO A 273 28.79 20.39 21.21
CA PRO A 273 28.43 21.16 22.40
C PRO A 273 28.98 22.59 22.35
N ALA A 274 28.23 23.56 22.91
CA ALA A 274 28.57 24.98 22.85
C ALA A 274 30.01 25.31 23.28
N LYS A 275 30.52 24.62 24.30
CA LYS A 275 31.89 24.78 24.83
C LYS A 275 33.01 24.33 23.88
N ASP A 276 32.71 23.44 22.94
CA ASP A 276 33.66 22.80 22.03
C ASP A 276 33.60 23.40 20.61
N ARG A 277 32.80 24.46 20.42
CA ARG A 277 32.58 25.11 19.11
C ARG A 277 33.78 25.95 18.68
N PRO A 278 34.14 25.96 17.38
CA PRO A 278 35.21 26.81 16.87
C PRO A 278 34.85 28.30 16.93
N LYS A 279 35.86 29.17 16.91
CA LYS A 279 35.66 30.64 16.83
C LYS A 279 35.30 31.06 15.40
N GLY A 280 34.54 32.15 15.26
CA GLY A 280 34.18 32.72 13.95
C GLY A 280 32.94 32.11 13.30
N LEU A 281 32.07 31.48 14.09
CA LEU A 281 30.76 31.02 13.65
C LEU A 281 29.80 32.20 13.38
N PRO A 282 28.75 31.99 12.56
CA PRO A 282 27.76 33.04 12.31
C PRO A 282 27.08 33.54 13.59
N GLU A 283 26.62 34.79 13.55
CA GLU A 283 25.94 35.44 14.68
C GLU A 283 24.66 34.67 15.10
N GLY A 284 24.42 34.57 16.40
CA GLY A 284 23.24 33.90 16.95
C GLY A 284 23.36 32.38 17.06
N HIS A 285 24.52 31.79 16.73
CA HIS A 285 24.77 30.35 16.90
C HIS A 285 24.70 29.91 18.37
N GLU A 286 24.94 30.81 19.32
CA GLU A 286 24.87 30.56 20.76
C GLU A 286 23.48 30.12 21.21
N ALA A 287 22.44 30.59 20.52
CA ALA A 287 21.05 30.24 20.80
C ALA A 287 20.63 28.89 20.20
N ILE A 288 21.44 28.26 19.33
CA ILE A 288 21.09 26.98 18.70
C ILE A 288 21.62 25.83 19.58
N PRO A 289 20.77 24.88 20.02
CA PRO A 289 21.21 23.78 20.87
C PRO A 289 22.02 22.73 20.09
N PHE A 290 22.85 22.00 20.81
CA PHE A 290 23.48 20.76 20.38
C PHE A 290 22.47 19.61 20.40
N LEU A 291 22.39 18.86 19.31
CA LEU A 291 21.45 17.74 19.14
C LEU A 291 22.13 16.37 19.02
N ASN A 292 23.45 16.28 19.07
CA ASN A 292 24.25 15.06 18.83
C ASN A 292 24.40 14.65 17.35
N GLY A 293 25.39 13.78 17.13
CA GLY A 293 25.92 13.37 15.84
C GLY A 293 25.21 12.22 15.15
N GLY A 294 23.89 12.31 15.02
CA GLY A 294 23.14 11.45 14.10
C GLY A 294 23.22 11.99 12.67
N LEU A 295 22.10 12.56 12.22
CA LEU A 295 21.96 13.21 10.90
C LEU A 295 23.09 14.21 10.57
N PHE A 296 23.59 14.89 11.60
CA PHE A 296 24.57 15.96 11.47
C PHE A 296 26.02 15.48 11.61
N GLU A 297 26.27 14.17 11.65
CA GLU A 297 27.62 13.65 11.51
C GLU A 297 28.06 13.70 10.03
N PRO A 298 29.27 14.22 9.75
CA PRO A 298 29.80 14.28 8.39
C PRO A 298 30.12 12.88 7.89
N GLN A 299 29.56 12.53 6.74
CA GLN A 299 29.81 11.24 6.12
C GLN A 299 31.23 11.14 5.56
N GLN A 300 31.79 9.93 5.62
CA GLN A 300 33.12 9.57 5.12
C GLN A 300 33.01 8.53 4.00
N GLY A 301 34.14 8.23 3.33
CA GLY A 301 34.18 7.19 2.28
C GLY A 301 33.67 7.66 0.91
N ASP A 302 32.92 6.79 0.23
CA ASP A 302 32.38 7.05 -1.12
C ASP A 302 31.20 8.04 -1.10
N ASP A 303 30.50 8.14 0.02
CA ASP A 303 29.33 9.00 0.23
C ASP A 303 29.67 10.26 1.06
N LYS A 304 30.91 10.74 0.97
CA LYS A 304 31.43 11.79 1.85
C LYS A 304 30.66 13.12 1.76
N ASP A 305 30.61 13.86 2.86
CA ASP A 305 30.07 15.22 2.90
C ASP A 305 31.11 16.30 2.55
N TYR A 306 32.32 15.87 2.14
CA TYR A 306 33.45 16.73 1.75
C TYR A 306 33.92 17.75 2.80
N TYR A 307 33.49 17.55 4.05
CA TYR A 307 33.85 18.33 5.22
C TYR A 307 35.09 17.73 5.93
N GLN A 308 36.01 18.59 6.40
CA GLN A 308 37.24 18.21 7.10
C GLN A 308 37.28 18.84 8.50
N PRO A 309 37.20 18.04 9.58
CA PRO A 309 37.14 18.57 10.95
C PRO A 309 38.44 19.26 11.43
N ASP A 310 39.61 18.83 10.93
CA ASP A 310 40.91 19.25 11.46
C ASP A 310 41.56 20.44 10.71
N ASN A 311 40.91 20.96 9.66
CA ASN A 311 41.47 22.01 8.81
C ASN A 311 40.68 23.31 8.98
N SER A 312 40.79 23.90 10.17
CA SER A 312 39.94 24.94 10.75
C SER A 312 39.88 26.29 10.02
N ASN A 313 40.21 26.38 8.73
CA ASN A 313 40.05 27.60 7.92
C ASN A 313 39.96 27.42 6.39
N LYS A 314 39.78 26.20 5.86
CA LYS A 314 39.60 26.02 4.40
C LYS A 314 38.45 25.06 4.09
N ALA A 315 37.26 25.63 3.96
CA ALA A 315 36.13 24.95 3.32
C ALA A 315 36.57 24.37 1.97
N ASN A 316 36.03 23.21 1.60
CA ASN A 316 36.34 22.60 0.32
C ASN A 316 35.54 23.27 -0.81
N TYR A 317 35.99 24.44 -1.25
CA TYR A 317 35.35 25.24 -2.30
C TYR A 317 35.27 24.56 -3.69
N ALA A 318 35.81 23.34 -3.83
CA ALA A 318 35.56 22.51 -5.00
C ALA A 318 34.14 21.88 -4.98
N LEU A 319 33.48 21.83 -3.81
CA LEU A 319 32.05 21.60 -3.69
C LEU A 319 31.33 22.92 -3.95
N ARG A 320 30.46 22.98 -4.95
CA ARG A 320 29.71 24.20 -5.28
C ARG A 320 28.23 23.92 -5.42
N ILE A 321 27.45 24.68 -4.67
CA ILE A 321 26.00 24.70 -4.69
C ILE A 321 25.56 26.14 -4.97
N PRO A 322 24.70 26.42 -5.96
CA PRO A 322 24.28 27.78 -6.25
C PRO A 322 23.42 28.39 -5.13
N ASP A 323 23.74 29.62 -4.73
CA ASP A 323 22.98 30.35 -3.71
C ASP A 323 21.50 30.53 -4.10
N GLU A 324 21.24 30.83 -5.38
CA GLU A 324 19.88 30.96 -5.93
C GLU A 324 19.03 29.67 -5.79
N TRP A 325 19.66 28.50 -5.70
CA TRP A 325 18.95 27.26 -5.44
C TRP A 325 18.36 27.23 -4.03
N PHE A 326 19.13 27.64 -3.01
CA PHE A 326 18.63 27.75 -1.63
C PHE A 326 17.50 28.77 -1.51
N LYS A 327 17.63 29.91 -2.19
CA LYS A 327 16.60 30.95 -2.20
C LYS A 327 15.27 30.42 -2.72
N LYS A 328 15.27 29.70 -3.84
CA LYS A 328 14.08 29.07 -4.42
C LYS A 328 13.50 27.97 -3.52
N LEU A 329 14.36 27.15 -2.91
CA LEU A 329 13.92 26.14 -1.95
C LEU A 329 13.22 26.78 -0.76
N TYR A 330 13.80 27.81 -0.13
CA TYR A 330 13.18 28.49 1.00
C TYR A 330 11.90 29.25 0.64
N GLN A 331 11.82 29.84 -0.56
CA GLN A 331 10.59 30.42 -1.07
C GLN A 331 9.49 29.38 -1.25
N THR A 332 9.87 28.15 -1.61
CA THR A 332 8.94 27.03 -1.71
C THR A 332 8.50 26.61 -0.32
N LEU A 333 9.42 26.38 0.61
CA LEU A 333 9.10 25.95 1.99
C LEU A 333 8.22 26.99 2.70
N SER A 334 8.47 28.29 2.52
CA SER A 334 7.69 29.35 3.17
C SER A 334 6.23 29.47 2.70
N GLN A 335 5.85 28.80 1.60
CA GLN A 335 4.45 28.75 1.14
C GLN A 335 3.58 27.79 1.97
N TYR A 336 4.19 26.90 2.74
CA TYR A 336 3.52 25.84 3.47
C TYR A 336 3.56 26.07 4.97
N ASN A 337 2.49 25.68 5.66
CA ASN A 337 2.48 25.61 7.11
C ASN A 337 3.08 24.27 7.56
N PHE A 338 4.08 24.28 8.44
CA PHE A 338 4.70 23.08 8.98
C PHE A 338 4.22 22.84 10.40
N THR A 339 3.94 21.58 10.72
CA THR A 339 3.73 21.13 12.09
C THR A 339 4.87 20.21 12.49
N ILE A 340 5.38 20.36 13.71
CA ILE A 340 6.34 19.39 14.24
C ILE A 340 5.62 18.14 14.80
N ASP A 341 4.33 18.25 15.09
CA ASP A 341 3.51 17.14 15.56
C ASP A 341 3.11 16.26 14.37
N GLU A 342 3.46 14.98 14.41
CA GLU A 342 2.88 14.00 13.50
C GLU A 342 1.40 13.86 13.85
N ASN A 343 0.51 14.18 12.89
CA ASN A 343 -0.95 14.14 13.05
C ASN A 343 -1.40 12.76 13.58
N SER A 344 -2.63 12.59 14.10
CA SER A 344 -3.18 11.25 14.40
C SER A 344 -4.12 10.78 13.28
N VAL A 345 -4.60 9.53 13.28
CA VAL A 345 -5.59 9.07 12.27
C VAL A 345 -6.91 9.84 12.37
N ASN A 346 -7.24 10.35 13.56
CA ASN A 346 -8.51 11.02 13.85
C ASN A 346 -8.40 12.56 13.86
N ASP A 347 -7.18 13.11 13.92
CA ASP A 347 -6.91 14.55 13.91
C ASP A 347 -5.91 14.90 12.81
N ALA A 348 -6.42 15.46 11.71
CA ALA A 348 -5.63 15.92 10.58
C ALA A 348 -5.60 17.46 10.56
N GLU A 349 -4.45 18.05 10.87
CA GLU A 349 -4.21 19.46 10.60
C GLU A 349 -3.73 19.63 9.16
N VAL A 350 -4.25 20.62 8.44
CA VAL A 350 -3.84 20.89 7.06
C VAL A 350 -2.49 21.64 7.04
N SER A 351 -1.46 20.91 7.44
CA SER A 351 -0.07 21.32 7.55
C SER A 351 0.85 20.16 7.13
N ILE A 352 2.09 20.50 6.79
CA ILE A 352 3.13 19.52 6.45
C ILE A 352 3.69 18.96 7.76
N ASP A 353 3.55 17.65 7.96
CA ASP A 353 4.01 16.94 9.15
C ASP A 353 5.26 16.07 8.86
N PRO A 354 5.93 15.52 9.89
CA PRO A 354 7.10 14.65 9.70
C PRO A 354 6.82 13.36 8.93
N GLU A 355 5.57 12.87 8.90
CA GLU A 355 5.19 11.69 8.10
C GLU A 355 5.47 11.95 6.61
N MET A 356 5.26 13.19 6.17
CA MET A 356 5.48 13.60 4.79
C MET A 356 6.92 13.37 4.31
N LEU A 357 7.93 13.51 5.19
CA LEU A 357 9.32 13.22 4.86
C LEU A 357 9.47 11.81 4.29
N GLY A 358 8.77 10.85 4.87
CA GLY A 358 8.73 9.48 4.38
C GLY A 358 8.29 9.38 2.94
N ARG A 359 7.15 9.98 2.63
CA ARG A 359 6.57 9.99 1.27
C ARG A 359 7.49 10.68 0.26
N ILE A 360 8.16 11.77 0.65
CA ILE A 360 9.04 12.52 -0.26
C ILE A 360 10.28 11.69 -0.59
N PHE A 361 10.99 11.21 0.43
CA PHE A 361 12.27 10.57 0.21
C PHE A 361 12.14 9.17 -0.39
N GLU A 362 11.11 8.40 -0.06
CA GLU A 362 10.81 7.13 -0.74
C GLU A 362 10.61 7.31 -2.25
N ASN A 363 9.96 8.42 -2.63
CA ASN A 363 9.72 8.72 -4.04
C ASN A 363 10.96 9.27 -4.75
N LEU A 364 11.77 10.10 -4.08
CA LEU A 364 13.06 10.53 -4.61
C LEU A 364 14.01 9.35 -4.81
N LEU A 365 13.96 8.34 -3.93
CA LEU A 365 14.75 7.11 -4.10
C LEU A 365 14.46 6.38 -5.41
N ALA A 366 13.19 6.36 -5.82
CA ALA A 366 12.78 5.78 -7.09
C ALA A 366 13.39 6.50 -8.31
N GLU A 367 13.95 7.69 -8.15
CA GLU A 367 14.57 8.48 -9.22
C GLU A 367 16.10 8.36 -9.26
N ILE A 368 16.71 7.94 -8.15
CA ILE A 368 18.17 7.91 -7.97
C ILE A 368 18.80 6.71 -8.68
N ASP A 369 18.06 5.63 -8.87
CA ASP A 369 18.51 4.41 -9.54
C ASP A 369 18.06 4.41 -11.04
N PRO A 370 18.96 4.69 -12.00
CA PRO A 370 18.60 4.87 -13.41
C PRO A 370 18.22 3.56 -14.14
N ASP A 371 18.48 2.38 -13.56
CA ASP A 371 17.94 1.11 -14.08
C ASP A 371 16.42 1.00 -13.83
N SER A 372 15.85 2.01 -13.18
CA SER A 372 14.53 2.00 -12.60
C SER A 372 13.82 3.33 -12.92
N GLY A 373 13.22 3.43 -14.11
CA GLY A 373 12.38 4.58 -14.51
C GLY A 373 11.03 4.59 -13.76
N GLU A 374 9.90 4.90 -14.39
CA GLU A 374 8.56 4.62 -13.80
C GLU A 374 8.37 3.15 -13.37
N SER A 375 9.27 2.28 -13.85
CA SER A 375 9.50 0.90 -13.43
C SER A 375 10.12 0.74 -12.04
N ALA A 376 10.66 1.76 -11.39
CA ALA A 376 11.32 1.70 -10.08
C ALA A 376 10.44 1.17 -8.97
N ARG A 377 9.23 1.72 -8.78
CA ARG A 377 8.28 1.18 -7.78
C ARG A 377 7.88 -0.27 -8.09
N LYS A 378 7.88 -0.67 -9.37
CA LYS A 378 7.67 -2.07 -9.79
C LYS A 378 8.94 -2.94 -9.64
N ALA A 379 10.12 -2.34 -9.60
CA ALA A 379 11.43 -2.98 -9.55
C ALA A 379 11.99 -3.09 -8.13
N THR A 380 11.77 -2.11 -7.26
CA THR A 380 12.03 -2.17 -5.81
C THR A 380 10.86 -2.80 -5.06
N GLY A 381 9.64 -2.67 -5.58
CA GLY A 381 8.42 -3.14 -4.94
C GLY A 381 8.01 -2.34 -3.71
N SER A 382 8.59 -1.14 -3.49
CA SER A 382 8.28 -0.27 -2.35
C SER A 382 7.00 0.53 -2.58
N PHE A 383 5.99 0.31 -1.74
CA PHE A 383 4.72 1.04 -1.75
C PHE A 383 4.44 1.60 -0.36
N TYR A 384 4.08 2.88 -0.30
CA TYR A 384 3.66 3.53 0.93
C TYR A 384 2.35 2.89 1.45
N THR A 385 2.33 2.50 2.72
CA THR A 385 1.15 1.88 3.36
C THR A 385 0.22 2.96 3.91
N PRO A 386 -1.08 2.97 3.53
CA PRO A 386 -2.05 3.91 4.07
C PRO A 386 -2.07 3.87 5.60
N ARG A 387 -2.21 5.04 6.21
CA ARG A 387 -2.06 5.23 7.64
C ARG A 387 -3.06 4.43 8.46
N GLU A 388 -4.30 4.32 7.98
CA GLU A 388 -5.36 3.55 8.63
C GLU A 388 -5.04 2.06 8.65
N ILE A 389 -4.38 1.55 7.60
CA ILE A 389 -3.94 0.16 7.52
C ILE A 389 -2.78 -0.07 8.50
N VAL A 390 -1.83 0.87 8.56
CA VAL A 390 -0.73 0.83 9.56
C VAL A 390 -1.32 0.80 10.98
N ASP A 391 -2.25 1.70 11.29
CA ASP A 391 -2.91 1.80 12.59
C ASP A 391 -3.59 0.48 12.98
N TYR A 392 -4.40 -0.08 12.08
CA TYR A 392 -5.08 -1.35 12.28
C TYR A 392 -4.09 -2.49 12.53
N MET A 393 -3.08 -2.64 11.66
CA MET A 393 -2.10 -3.72 11.78
C MET A 393 -1.32 -3.63 13.10
N VAL A 394 -0.95 -2.42 13.52
CA VAL A 394 -0.26 -2.19 14.80
C VAL A 394 -1.17 -2.57 15.97
N VAL A 395 -2.39 -2.03 16.02
CA VAL A 395 -3.32 -2.28 17.14
C VAL A 395 -3.67 -3.77 17.23
N ASP A 396 -4.01 -4.42 16.13
CA ASP A 396 -4.39 -5.84 16.13
C ASP A 396 -3.19 -6.73 16.49
N SER A 397 -1.97 -6.39 16.06
CA SER A 397 -0.74 -7.12 16.44
C SER A 397 -0.41 -6.99 17.93
N LEU A 398 -0.47 -5.77 18.49
CA LEU A 398 -0.23 -5.52 19.91
C LEU A 398 -1.31 -6.18 20.77
N THR A 399 -2.58 -6.04 20.38
CA THR A 399 -3.72 -6.70 21.02
C THR A 399 -3.52 -8.22 21.05
N GLN A 400 -3.18 -8.82 19.90
CA GLN A 400 -2.96 -10.25 19.80
C GLN A 400 -1.78 -10.73 20.65
N PHE A 401 -0.68 -9.98 20.66
CA PHE A 401 0.47 -10.29 21.50
C PHE A 401 0.07 -10.29 22.98
N LEU A 402 -0.56 -9.20 23.46
CA LEU A 402 -1.00 -9.08 24.84
C LEU A 402 -2.02 -10.18 25.21
N HIS A 403 -3.01 -10.44 24.35
CA HIS A 403 -3.99 -11.52 24.54
C HIS A 403 -3.29 -12.88 24.68
N THR A 404 -2.28 -13.16 23.84
CA THR A 404 -1.54 -14.44 23.91
C THR A 404 -0.83 -14.61 25.25
N GLN A 405 -0.26 -13.53 25.80
CA GLN A 405 0.48 -13.60 27.07
C GLN A 405 -0.43 -13.58 28.31
N THR A 406 -1.57 -12.88 28.23
CA THR A 406 -2.41 -12.58 29.39
C THR A 406 -3.74 -13.33 29.42
N GLN A 407 -4.23 -13.80 28.26
CA GLN A 407 -5.58 -14.34 28.04
C GLN A 407 -6.72 -13.33 28.34
N LEU A 408 -6.41 -12.03 28.39
CA LEU A 408 -7.41 -10.98 28.53
C LEU A 408 -8.23 -10.81 27.26
N ASP A 409 -9.46 -10.34 27.41
CA ASP A 409 -10.37 -10.09 26.30
C ASP A 409 -9.79 -9.09 25.28
N ARG A 410 -10.01 -9.36 23.99
CA ARG A 410 -9.41 -8.56 22.91
C ARG A 410 -10.02 -7.18 22.79
N ASP A 411 -11.31 -7.02 23.07
CA ASP A 411 -11.97 -5.72 22.98
C ASP A 411 -11.48 -4.81 24.12
N LEU A 412 -11.37 -5.36 25.34
CA LEU A 412 -10.71 -4.66 26.46
C LEU A 412 -9.28 -4.23 26.12
N LEU A 413 -8.49 -5.10 25.48
CA LEU A 413 -7.13 -4.77 25.05
C LEU A 413 -7.09 -3.75 23.91
N ARG A 414 -8.10 -3.70 23.03
CA ARG A 414 -8.19 -2.68 21.98
C ARG A 414 -8.49 -1.31 22.55
N GLU A 415 -9.36 -1.23 23.56
CA GLU A 415 -9.67 0.01 24.29
C GLU A 415 -8.40 0.66 24.86
N LEU A 416 -7.40 -0.13 25.26
CA LEU A 416 -6.10 0.38 25.74
C LEU A 416 -5.39 1.25 24.69
N PHE A 417 -5.56 0.96 23.40
CA PHE A 417 -4.88 1.64 22.29
C PHE A 417 -5.75 2.70 21.58
N ASP A 418 -7.02 2.85 21.97
CA ASP A 418 -7.94 3.86 21.43
C ASP A 418 -7.84 5.16 22.25
N GLU A 419 -7.40 6.27 21.67
CA GLU A 419 -7.24 7.54 22.41
C GLU A 419 -8.53 8.05 23.08
N ASP A 420 -9.70 7.71 22.53
CA ASP A 420 -10.99 8.26 22.96
C ASP A 420 -11.68 7.45 24.07
N GLN A 421 -11.24 6.21 24.31
CA GLN A 421 -11.91 5.31 25.25
C GLN A 421 -11.19 5.23 26.61
N PRO A 422 -11.92 5.31 27.74
CA PRO A 422 -11.34 5.02 29.05
C PRO A 422 -10.92 3.54 29.11
N ALA A 423 -9.74 3.23 29.64
CA ALA A 423 -9.23 1.86 29.75
C ALA A 423 -9.28 1.37 31.21
N GLU A 424 -10.43 1.51 31.84
CA GLU A 424 -10.61 1.38 33.29
C GLU A 424 -10.42 -0.07 33.72
N ALA A 425 -10.97 -1.02 32.95
CA ALA A 425 -10.80 -2.45 33.20
C ALA A 425 -9.35 -2.94 32.98
N ALA A 426 -8.56 -2.26 32.14
CA ALA A 426 -7.15 -2.58 31.95
C ALA A 426 -6.29 -2.17 33.17
N LYS A 427 -6.77 -1.26 34.03
CA LYS A 427 -6.05 -0.81 35.24
C LYS A 427 -5.90 -1.93 36.27
N ASP A 428 -6.84 -2.88 36.33
CA ASP A 428 -6.75 -4.04 37.21
C ASP A 428 -5.54 -4.94 36.87
N HIS A 429 -5.11 -4.91 35.60
CA HIS A 429 -3.96 -5.64 35.08
C HIS A 429 -2.74 -4.74 34.81
N ARG A 430 -2.73 -3.52 35.34
CA ARG A 430 -1.75 -2.46 35.04
C ARG A 430 -0.31 -2.95 35.05
N ASN A 431 0.15 -3.54 36.15
CA ASN A 431 1.56 -3.93 36.29
C ASN A 431 1.96 -5.05 35.33
N GLN A 432 1.07 -6.00 35.07
CA GLN A 432 1.30 -7.08 34.11
C GLN A 432 1.42 -6.51 32.69
N LEU A 433 0.52 -5.62 32.30
CA LEU A 433 0.53 -4.95 31.00
C LEU A 433 1.77 -4.06 30.83
N LEU A 434 2.10 -3.23 31.82
CA LEU A 434 3.29 -2.38 31.80
C LEU A 434 4.59 -3.20 31.65
N SER A 435 4.70 -4.33 32.37
CA SER A 435 5.84 -5.24 32.22
C SER A 435 5.98 -5.74 30.79
N LEU A 436 4.88 -6.24 30.19
CA LEU A 436 4.88 -6.73 28.82
C LEU A 436 5.21 -5.63 27.80
N LEU A 437 4.62 -4.43 27.96
CA LEU A 437 4.88 -3.28 27.09
C LEU A 437 6.33 -2.80 27.19
N SER A 438 7.00 -2.94 28.34
CA SER A 438 8.41 -2.57 28.52
C SER A 438 9.40 -3.56 27.89
N GLU A 439 8.98 -4.80 27.66
CA GLU A 439 9.84 -5.90 27.18
C GLU A 439 9.57 -6.27 25.72
N ILE A 440 8.50 -5.73 25.13
CA ILE A 440 8.12 -5.99 23.75
C ILE A 440 9.22 -5.56 22.78
N LYS A 441 9.47 -6.38 21.75
CA LYS A 441 10.51 -6.20 20.74
C LYS A 441 9.83 -6.33 19.38
N ILE A 442 9.92 -5.28 18.56
CA ILE A 442 9.13 -5.15 17.34
C ILE A 442 10.07 -4.84 16.19
N LEU A 443 10.02 -5.67 15.16
CA LEU A 443 10.83 -5.53 13.95
C LEU A 443 9.96 -5.18 12.75
N ASP A 444 10.40 -4.18 11.99
CA ASP A 444 10.05 -4.06 10.58
C ASP A 444 11.26 -4.40 9.69
N PRO A 445 11.26 -5.54 8.97
CA PRO A 445 12.41 -6.00 8.19
C PRO A 445 12.51 -5.36 6.80
N ALA A 446 11.58 -4.48 6.43
CA ALA A 446 11.62 -3.68 5.22
C ALA A 446 11.01 -2.31 5.55
N CYS A 447 11.64 -1.59 6.47
CA CYS A 447 10.99 -0.51 7.21
C CYS A 447 10.65 0.72 6.37
N GLY A 448 11.27 0.88 5.20
CA GLY A 448 11.06 2.04 4.34
C GLY A 448 11.27 3.33 5.13
N SER A 449 10.35 4.27 4.98
CA SER A 449 10.32 5.52 5.76
C SER A 449 9.95 5.38 7.24
N GLY A 450 9.72 4.17 7.75
CA GLY A 450 9.45 3.94 9.18
C GLY A 450 7.98 4.10 9.58
N ALA A 451 7.04 3.89 8.65
CA ALA A 451 5.60 4.01 8.93
C ALA A 451 5.14 3.08 10.08
N PHE A 452 5.52 1.80 10.07
CA PHE A 452 5.17 0.86 11.13
C PHE A 452 5.89 1.15 12.46
N PRO A 453 7.22 1.39 12.51
CA PRO A 453 7.89 1.83 13.73
C PRO A 453 7.23 3.04 14.40
N MET A 454 6.84 4.06 13.62
CA MET A 454 6.16 5.25 14.14
C MET A 454 4.72 4.96 14.59
N GLY A 455 3.98 4.14 13.85
CA GLY A 455 2.64 3.69 14.27
C GLY A 455 2.68 2.93 15.60
N VAL A 456 3.66 2.04 15.77
CA VAL A 456 3.90 1.33 17.03
C VAL A 456 4.25 2.29 18.15
N LEU A 457 5.18 3.22 17.93
CA LEU A 457 5.55 4.24 18.92
C LEU A 457 4.30 4.96 19.42
N HIS A 458 3.47 5.46 18.51
CA HIS A 458 2.26 6.20 18.86
C HIS A 458 1.29 5.35 19.71
N LYS A 459 0.98 4.11 19.32
CA LYS A 459 0.05 3.26 20.08
C LYS A 459 0.58 2.83 21.43
N LEU A 460 1.88 2.56 21.54
CA LEU A 460 2.48 2.26 22.85
C LEU A 460 2.40 3.49 23.78
N LEU A 461 2.60 4.71 23.28
CA LEU A 461 2.43 5.92 24.08
C LEU A 461 0.98 6.10 24.58
N VAL A 462 -0.01 5.82 23.74
CA VAL A 462 -1.44 5.85 24.14
C VAL A 462 -1.68 4.89 25.31
N ALA A 463 -1.20 3.65 25.21
CA ALA A 463 -1.32 2.67 26.27
C ALA A 463 -0.61 3.11 27.57
N LEU A 464 0.62 3.62 27.46
CA LEU A 464 1.41 4.08 28.60
C LEU A 464 0.82 5.31 29.29
N ARG A 465 0.22 6.25 28.55
CA ARG A 465 -0.50 7.40 29.12
C ARG A 465 -1.66 6.98 30.01
N LYS A 466 -2.37 5.91 29.62
CA LYS A 466 -3.52 5.38 30.38
C LYS A 466 -3.10 4.56 31.58
N LEU A 467 -2.09 3.70 31.40
CA LEU A 467 -1.65 2.78 32.45
C LEU A 467 -0.73 3.44 33.47
N ASP A 468 0.10 4.40 33.09
CA ASP A 468 1.06 5.04 34.00
C ASP A 468 1.17 6.54 33.75
N PRO A 469 0.13 7.36 34.04
CA PRO A 469 0.04 8.78 33.63
C PRO A 469 1.23 9.66 34.00
N GLU A 470 1.89 9.40 35.12
CA GLU A 470 3.08 10.15 35.60
C GLU A 470 4.41 9.51 35.16
N ALA A 471 4.38 8.44 34.38
CA ALA A 471 5.53 7.59 34.00
C ALA A 471 6.36 7.08 35.19
N SER A 472 5.76 7.02 36.38
CA SER A 472 6.43 6.61 37.62
C SER A 472 7.03 5.21 37.53
N TRP A 473 6.24 4.25 37.07
CA TRP A 473 6.65 2.86 36.90
C TRP A 473 7.64 2.74 35.74
N TRP A 474 7.37 3.46 34.64
CA TRP A 474 8.19 3.41 33.43
C TRP A 474 9.62 3.92 33.68
N LYS A 475 9.76 5.07 34.38
CA LYS A 475 11.06 5.62 34.77
C LYS A 475 11.81 4.66 35.71
N GLU A 476 11.13 4.08 36.69
CA GLU A 476 11.75 3.11 37.61
C GLU A 476 12.27 1.87 36.87
N LYS A 477 11.47 1.31 35.96
CA LYS A 477 11.88 0.15 35.14
C LYS A 477 13.11 0.47 34.30
N GLN A 478 13.15 1.64 33.63
CA GLN A 478 14.32 2.07 32.85
C GLN A 478 15.59 2.15 33.71
N LEU A 479 15.49 2.71 34.91
CA LEU A 479 16.63 2.81 35.83
C LEU A 479 17.08 1.45 36.36
N SER A 480 16.14 0.54 36.61
CA SER A 480 16.43 -0.81 37.12
C SER A 480 17.22 -1.67 36.12
N GLN A 481 17.04 -1.45 34.82
CA GLN A 481 17.71 -2.19 33.75
C GLN A 481 19.19 -1.81 33.59
N ILE A 482 19.62 -0.66 34.11
CA ILE A 482 21.01 -0.20 34.02
C ILE A 482 21.79 -0.76 35.21
N SER A 483 22.77 -1.62 34.95
CA SER A 483 23.62 -2.22 35.99
C SER A 483 24.67 -1.27 36.57
N ASN A 484 25.15 -0.29 35.78
CA ASN A 484 26.16 0.67 36.22
C ASN A 484 25.55 1.80 37.07
N ALA A 485 25.98 1.92 38.33
CA ALA A 485 25.45 2.90 39.29
C ALA A 485 25.64 4.37 38.85
N LEU A 486 26.76 4.69 38.19
CA LEU A 486 27.07 6.06 37.75
C LEU A 486 26.17 6.46 36.56
N VAL A 487 26.03 5.56 35.58
CA VAL A 487 25.13 5.75 34.42
C VAL A 487 23.67 5.81 34.87
N ARG A 488 23.27 4.97 35.83
CA ARG A 488 21.94 5.01 36.43
C ARG A 488 21.66 6.34 37.11
N GLN A 489 22.63 6.90 37.85
CA GLN A 489 22.48 8.20 38.51
C GLN A 489 22.38 9.35 37.48
N GLN A 490 23.17 9.29 36.40
CA GLN A 490 23.09 10.25 35.30
C GLN A 490 21.74 10.17 34.58
N LEU A 491 21.27 8.98 34.21
CA LEU A 491 19.97 8.81 33.58
C LEU A 491 18.83 9.22 34.51
N LYS A 492 18.93 8.96 35.82
CA LYS A 492 17.95 9.40 36.80
C LYS A 492 17.81 10.91 36.82
N ALA A 493 18.93 11.64 36.93
CA ALA A 493 18.93 13.09 36.88
C ALA A 493 18.30 13.62 35.57
N LYS A 494 18.59 12.97 34.43
CA LYS A 494 17.99 13.30 33.13
C LYS A 494 16.48 13.05 33.08
N LEU A 495 16.03 11.87 33.51
CA LEU A 495 14.60 11.50 33.52
C LEU A 495 13.79 12.36 34.49
N ASP A 496 14.40 12.85 35.56
CA ASP A 496 13.75 13.74 36.51
C ASP A 496 13.57 15.16 35.94
N GLN A 497 14.44 15.60 35.02
CA GLN A 497 14.37 16.89 34.32
C GLN A 497 13.52 16.86 33.05
N ALA A 498 13.48 15.72 32.35
CA ALA A 498 12.77 15.56 31.09
C ALA A 498 11.23 15.52 31.25
N SER A 499 10.53 15.87 30.17
CA SER A 499 9.07 15.73 30.11
C SER A 499 8.66 14.26 30.22
N VAL A 500 7.47 14.00 30.78
CA VAL A 500 6.91 12.65 30.93
C VAL A 500 6.80 11.94 29.58
N GLU A 501 6.39 12.68 28.54
CA GLU A 501 6.24 12.16 27.19
C GLU A 501 7.59 11.83 26.54
N TYR A 502 8.59 12.69 26.72
CA TYR A 502 9.95 12.42 26.26
C TYR A 502 10.50 11.12 26.87
N ALA A 503 10.37 10.96 28.20
CA ALA A 503 10.83 9.77 28.91
C ALA A 503 10.17 8.47 28.40
N ARG A 504 8.88 8.52 28.07
CA ARG A 504 8.17 7.38 27.45
C ARG A 504 8.68 7.09 26.05
N LYS A 505 8.72 8.11 25.17
CA LYS A 505 9.18 7.98 23.78
C LYS A 505 10.59 7.42 23.70
N LEU A 506 11.51 7.98 24.50
CA LEU A 506 12.89 7.53 24.56
C LEU A 506 12.95 6.04 24.94
N GLY A 507 12.24 5.62 25.98
CA GLY A 507 12.21 4.21 26.40
C GLY A 507 11.69 3.26 25.31
N VAL A 508 10.60 3.64 24.62
CA VAL A 508 10.02 2.83 23.54
C VAL A 508 10.99 2.72 22.36
N ILE A 509 11.57 3.84 21.91
CA ILE A 509 12.55 3.85 20.81
C ILE A 509 13.79 3.02 21.17
N GLN A 510 14.29 3.15 22.40
CA GLN A 510 15.49 2.46 22.85
C GLN A 510 15.29 0.96 23.04
N HIS A 511 14.12 0.52 23.50
CA HIS A 511 13.95 -0.87 23.92
C HIS A 511 13.00 -1.68 23.04
N SER A 512 12.14 -1.08 22.25
CA SER A 512 11.07 -1.82 21.56
C SER A 512 11.12 -1.76 20.04
N LEU A 513 11.69 -0.71 19.44
CA LEU A 513 11.63 -0.49 18.00
C LEU A 513 12.92 -0.90 17.29
N TYR A 514 12.76 -1.70 16.23
CA TYR A 514 13.84 -2.16 15.37
C TYR A 514 13.39 -2.11 13.91
N GLY A 515 14.26 -1.64 13.02
CA GLY A 515 13.99 -1.53 11.59
C GLY A 515 15.18 -1.97 10.75
N VAL A 516 14.92 -2.64 9.63
CA VAL A 516 15.94 -2.99 8.63
C VAL A 516 15.45 -2.55 7.27
N ASP A 517 16.33 -1.94 6.49
CA ASP A 517 16.07 -1.68 5.09
C ASP A 517 17.32 -1.93 4.25
N ILE A 518 17.13 -2.32 2.99
CA ILE A 518 18.24 -2.52 2.06
C ILE A 518 18.78 -1.19 1.54
N GLN A 519 17.96 -0.13 1.56
CA GLN A 519 18.32 1.20 1.10
C GLN A 519 18.78 2.06 2.30
N PRO A 520 20.03 2.57 2.30
CA PRO A 520 20.55 3.36 3.42
C PRO A 520 19.69 4.57 3.77
N ILE A 521 19.17 5.25 2.73
CA ILE A 521 18.34 6.44 2.89
C ILE A 521 17.00 6.12 3.58
N ALA A 522 16.42 4.94 3.35
CA ALA A 522 15.20 4.52 4.04
C ALA A 522 15.41 4.39 5.56
N ALA A 523 16.51 3.75 5.95
CA ALA A 523 16.94 3.68 7.34
C ALA A 523 17.20 5.08 7.95
N GLU A 524 17.82 6.00 7.20
CA GLU A 524 18.01 7.38 7.64
C GLU A 524 16.69 8.11 7.91
N ILE A 525 15.70 8.01 7.02
CA ILE A 525 14.40 8.66 7.21
C ILE A 525 13.70 8.12 8.46
N SER A 526 13.78 6.80 8.69
CA SER A 526 13.23 6.18 9.90
C SER A 526 13.86 6.75 11.17
N LYS A 527 15.20 6.94 11.18
CA LYS A 527 15.92 7.62 12.27
C LYS A 527 15.48 9.08 12.42
N LEU A 528 15.35 9.82 11.32
CA LEU A 528 14.92 11.23 11.32
C LEU A 528 13.55 11.42 11.95
N ARG A 529 12.58 10.54 11.62
CA ARG A 529 11.24 10.60 12.22
C ARG A 529 11.26 10.29 13.71
N CYS A 530 12.09 9.34 14.14
CA CYS A 530 12.30 9.09 15.57
C CYS A 530 12.85 10.35 16.27
N PHE A 531 13.85 11.02 15.68
CA PHE A 531 14.43 12.25 16.23
C PHE A 531 13.42 13.41 16.30
N LEU A 532 12.69 13.68 15.22
CA LEU A 532 11.65 14.72 15.23
C LEU A 532 10.62 14.43 16.32
N SER A 533 10.19 13.16 16.46
CA SER A 533 9.22 12.77 17.49
C SER A 533 9.71 13.05 18.92
N LEU A 534 11.03 12.96 19.18
CA LEU A 534 11.63 13.26 20.47
C LEU A 534 11.70 14.78 20.72
N VAL A 535 12.23 15.54 19.75
CA VAL A 535 12.40 17.00 19.88
C VAL A 535 11.07 17.72 20.08
N VAL A 536 9.99 17.18 19.51
CA VAL A 536 8.63 17.71 19.69
C VAL A 536 8.22 17.81 21.16
N ASP A 537 8.58 16.83 21.99
CA ASP A 537 8.18 16.78 23.41
C ASP A 537 9.19 17.42 24.36
N GLU A 538 10.28 17.97 23.81
CA GLU A 538 11.27 18.70 24.60
C GLU A 538 10.72 20.04 25.09
N THR A 539 11.05 20.37 26.34
CA THR A 539 10.71 21.67 26.93
C THR A 539 11.93 22.58 26.86
N ILE A 540 11.86 23.60 26.02
CA ILE A 540 12.97 24.53 25.84
C ILE A 540 12.95 25.55 26.98
N ASP A 541 14.04 25.60 27.71
CA ASP A 541 14.32 26.54 28.78
C ASP A 541 15.62 27.28 28.48
N ASP A 542 15.49 28.52 28.02
CA ASP A 542 16.60 29.37 27.57
C ASP A 542 17.64 29.67 28.67
N GLN A 543 17.31 29.42 29.94
CA GLN A 543 18.20 29.64 31.08
C GLN A 543 19.06 28.42 31.43
N GLN A 544 18.74 27.23 30.89
CA GLN A 544 19.48 26.01 31.17
C GLN A 544 20.62 25.78 30.16
N GLU A 545 21.59 24.95 30.56
CA GLU A 545 22.62 24.47 29.62
C GLU A 545 21.95 23.82 28.41
N ASN A 546 22.46 24.10 27.21
CA ASN A 546 21.89 23.63 25.96
C ASN A 546 20.40 23.98 25.75
N ARG A 547 19.91 25.05 26.41
CA ARG A 547 18.50 25.46 26.42
C ARG A 547 17.53 24.39 26.93
N GLY A 548 18.00 23.48 27.79
CA GLY A 548 17.23 22.36 28.31
C GLY A 548 16.91 21.27 27.28
N VAL A 549 17.53 21.30 26.09
CA VAL A 549 17.36 20.28 25.05
C VAL A 549 18.34 19.14 25.30
N GLU A 550 17.84 17.91 25.39
CA GLU A 550 18.71 16.75 25.54
C GLU A 550 19.34 16.33 24.20
N PRO A 551 20.61 15.88 24.19
CA PRO A 551 21.22 15.32 23.00
C PRO A 551 20.46 14.09 22.48
N LEU A 552 20.27 13.99 21.17
CA LEU A 552 19.54 12.88 20.55
C LEU A 552 20.30 11.55 20.72
N PRO A 553 19.58 10.42 20.83
CA PRO A 553 20.20 9.10 20.93
C PRO A 553 20.85 8.67 19.60
N ASN A 554 21.80 7.75 19.68
CA ASN A 554 22.42 7.12 18.52
C ASN A 554 21.64 5.87 18.10
N LEU A 555 21.08 5.84 16.89
CA LEU A 555 20.11 4.83 16.44
C LEU A 555 20.69 3.80 15.44
N GLU A 556 22.01 3.77 15.26
CA GLU A 556 22.74 2.90 14.32
C GLU A 556 22.53 1.40 14.59
N PHE A 557 22.25 1.04 15.86
CA PHE A 557 21.91 -0.33 16.27
C PHE A 557 20.39 -0.53 16.46
N LYS A 558 19.56 0.34 15.89
CA LYS A 558 18.09 0.23 15.91
C LYS A 558 17.52 0.21 14.50
N PHE A 559 18.10 1.01 13.60
CA PHE A 559 17.79 1.03 12.18
C PHE A 559 19.05 0.68 11.40
N VAL A 560 19.07 -0.50 10.78
CA VAL A 560 20.26 -1.05 10.13
C VAL A 560 20.04 -1.20 8.63
N THR A 561 21.07 -0.87 7.85
CA THR A 561 21.07 -1.06 6.40
C THR A 561 21.57 -2.46 6.04
N ALA A 562 20.66 -3.40 5.76
CA ALA A 562 20.99 -4.80 5.50
C ALA A 562 19.98 -5.51 4.59
N ASP A 563 20.39 -6.62 3.97
CA ASP A 563 19.47 -7.55 3.33
C ASP A 563 18.84 -8.50 4.38
N SER A 564 17.60 -8.21 4.76
CA SER A 564 16.81 -9.00 5.71
C SER A 564 16.58 -10.46 5.31
N LEU A 565 16.66 -10.77 3.99
CA LEU A 565 16.42 -12.12 3.47
C LEU A 565 17.66 -13.01 3.48
N LEU A 566 18.83 -12.50 3.80
CA LEU A 566 20.04 -13.31 3.86
C LEU A 566 20.45 -13.48 5.32
N PRO A 567 20.25 -14.66 5.94
CA PRO A 567 20.76 -14.89 7.29
C PRO A 567 22.29 -14.91 7.28
N LEU A 568 22.90 -14.58 8.42
CA LEU A 568 24.31 -14.84 8.63
C LEU A 568 24.56 -16.37 8.56
N PRO A 569 25.53 -16.86 7.76
CA PRO A 569 25.79 -18.29 7.62
C PRO A 569 26.03 -19.02 8.96
N GLU A 570 25.51 -20.25 9.07
CA GLU A 570 25.70 -21.11 10.24
C GLU A 570 27.13 -21.66 10.33
N GLU A 571 27.62 -21.87 11.55
CA GLU A 571 28.99 -22.31 11.82
C GLU A 571 29.27 -23.78 11.45
N THR A 572 28.22 -24.59 11.27
CA THR A 572 28.33 -26.00 10.83
C THR A 572 28.82 -26.13 9.39
N ASP A 573 28.62 -25.12 8.56
CA ASP A 573 29.17 -25.07 7.19
C ASP A 573 30.71 -24.85 7.20
N PHE A 574 31.31 -24.49 8.34
CA PHE A 574 32.73 -24.11 8.47
C PHE A 574 33.47 -24.69 9.70
N GLY A 575 32.93 -25.71 10.38
CA GLY A 575 33.70 -26.51 11.36
C GLY A 575 33.92 -25.93 12.77
N GLY A 576 33.02 -25.05 13.24
CA GLY A 576 32.68 -24.73 14.65
C GLY A 576 33.75 -24.47 15.73
N ILE A 577 33.71 -23.27 16.35
CA ILE A 577 33.97 -23.01 17.79
C ILE A 577 33.07 -21.85 18.26
N PHE A 578 32.46 -21.99 19.45
CA PHE A 578 31.62 -21.02 20.15
C PHE A 578 32.19 -19.58 20.21
N HIS A 579 31.32 -18.57 20.08
CA HIS A 579 31.56 -17.25 20.71
C HIS A 579 31.65 -17.48 22.22
N THR A 580 32.60 -16.86 22.92
CA THR A 580 32.47 -16.82 24.38
C THR A 580 31.22 -15.97 24.68
N ASN A 581 30.36 -16.40 25.62
CA ASN A 581 29.25 -15.55 26.09
C ASN A 581 29.76 -14.12 26.41
N ASP A 582 31.00 -14.04 26.88
CA ASP A 582 31.74 -12.81 27.17
C ASP A 582 31.82 -11.82 25.99
N GLU A 583 32.06 -12.27 24.75
CA GLU A 583 32.15 -11.38 23.57
C GLU A 583 30.79 -10.78 23.19
N LEU A 584 29.72 -11.58 23.28
CA LEU A 584 28.35 -11.11 23.02
C LEU A 584 27.86 -10.18 24.13
N GLU A 585 28.25 -10.43 25.38
CA GLU A 585 28.00 -9.53 26.52
C GLU A 585 28.79 -8.23 26.43
N GLU A 586 30.05 -8.26 25.96
CA GLU A 586 30.84 -7.07 25.64
C GLU A 586 30.16 -6.25 24.52
N LEU A 587 29.73 -6.89 23.44
CA LEU A 587 28.99 -6.24 22.36
C LEU A 587 27.67 -5.62 22.84
N ALA A 588 26.91 -6.32 23.67
CA ALA A 588 25.69 -5.78 24.27
C ALA A 588 25.98 -4.51 25.09
N ARG A 589 27.00 -4.54 25.94
CA ARG A 589 27.43 -3.37 26.73
C ARG A 589 27.86 -2.19 25.85
N ILE A 590 28.59 -2.45 24.76
CA ILE A 590 28.99 -1.40 23.82
C ILE A 590 27.77 -0.75 23.16
N ARG A 591 26.80 -1.55 22.68
CA ARG A 591 25.57 -1.03 22.06
C ARG A 591 24.75 -0.18 23.03
N ASP A 592 24.56 -0.67 24.26
CA ASP A 592 23.79 0.04 25.29
C ASP A 592 24.47 1.35 25.70
N ALA A 593 25.79 1.35 25.85
CA ALA A 593 26.56 2.57 26.15
C ALA A 593 26.57 3.56 24.97
N TYR A 594 26.63 3.04 23.73
CA TYR A 594 26.69 3.87 22.53
C TYR A 594 25.43 4.69 22.32
N LEU A 595 24.25 4.13 22.64
CA LEU A 595 22.92 4.71 22.44
C LEU A 595 22.76 6.14 22.97
N GLN A 596 23.46 6.51 24.06
CA GLN A 596 23.41 7.85 24.66
C GLN A 596 24.78 8.55 24.72
N SER A 597 25.77 8.04 24.00
CA SER A 597 27.12 8.60 23.96
C SER A 597 27.23 9.81 23.01
N TYR A 598 28.17 10.70 23.29
CA TYR A 598 28.52 11.85 22.44
C TYR A 598 29.98 12.24 22.66
N GLY A 599 30.54 13.04 21.74
CA GLY A 599 31.91 13.56 21.84
C GLY A 599 32.97 12.44 21.91
N PRO A 600 34.04 12.61 22.72
CA PRO A 600 35.15 11.64 22.78
C PRO A 600 34.72 10.22 23.18
N HIS A 601 33.77 10.09 24.11
CA HIS A 601 33.30 8.78 24.56
C HIS A 601 32.60 7.99 23.45
N LYS A 602 31.90 8.68 22.54
CA LYS A 602 31.30 8.05 21.34
C LYS A 602 32.37 7.44 20.45
N GLU A 603 33.47 8.16 20.23
CA GLU A 603 34.60 7.68 19.41
C GLU A 603 35.36 6.53 20.08
N GLU A 604 35.54 6.57 21.41
CA GLU A 604 36.07 5.44 22.19
C GLU A 604 35.23 4.18 22.01
N LEU A 605 33.91 4.29 22.06
CA LEU A 605 33.00 3.15 21.85
C LEU A 605 33.00 2.64 20.40
N LYS A 606 33.09 3.54 19.41
CA LYS A 606 33.28 3.16 18.00
C LYS A 606 34.58 2.36 17.83
N GLN A 607 35.65 2.77 18.50
CA GLN A 607 36.94 2.06 18.46
C GLN A 607 36.87 0.73 19.21
N ALA A 608 36.25 0.68 20.40
CA ALA A 608 36.06 -0.55 21.17
C ALA A 608 35.26 -1.59 20.38
N PHE A 609 34.24 -1.16 19.62
CA PHE A 609 33.49 -2.03 18.71
C PHE A 609 34.40 -2.63 17.62
N LYS A 610 35.20 -1.80 16.95
CA LYS A 610 36.16 -2.27 15.93
C LYS A 610 37.20 -3.22 16.50
N ASP A 611 37.71 -2.94 17.69
CA ASP A 611 38.68 -3.80 18.38
C ASP A 611 38.07 -5.16 18.75
N LEU A 612 36.80 -5.18 19.18
CA LEU A 612 36.05 -6.41 19.43
C LEU A 612 35.84 -7.21 18.13
N GLN A 613 35.44 -6.56 17.04
CA GLN A 613 35.33 -7.22 15.73
C GLN A 613 36.65 -7.82 15.25
N LEU A 614 37.76 -7.08 15.38
CA LEU A 614 39.09 -7.58 15.03
C LEU A 614 39.52 -8.75 15.92
N ARG A 615 39.13 -8.75 17.19
CA ARG A 615 39.38 -9.85 18.13
C ARG A 615 38.63 -11.11 17.68
N ILE A 616 37.32 -11.00 17.44
CA ILE A 616 36.46 -12.08 16.92
C ILE A 616 37.05 -12.62 15.60
N TYR A 617 37.42 -11.72 14.68
CA TYR A 617 38.05 -12.07 13.41
C TYR A 617 39.36 -12.83 13.59
N ARG A 618 40.28 -12.37 14.45
CA ARG A 618 41.58 -13.03 14.68
C ARG A 618 41.42 -14.41 15.32
N THR A 619 40.47 -14.57 16.23
CA THR A 619 40.16 -15.86 16.86
C THR A 619 39.66 -16.87 15.83
N GLN A 620 38.86 -16.43 14.85
CA GLN A 620 38.21 -17.30 13.87
C GLN A 620 39.02 -17.50 12.56
N SER A 621 39.83 -16.52 12.13
CA SER A 621 40.58 -16.53 10.86
C SER A 621 41.82 -17.42 10.82
N ARG A 622 42.16 -18.11 11.91
CA ARG A 622 43.29 -19.06 11.93
C ARG A 622 43.06 -20.34 11.10
N ARG A 623 41.88 -20.56 10.49
CA ARG A 623 41.52 -21.86 9.90
C ARG A 623 40.75 -21.86 8.56
N ASP A 624 40.49 -20.73 7.92
CA ASP A 624 39.86 -20.69 6.57
C ASP A 624 40.45 -19.57 5.68
N PRO A 625 41.20 -19.90 4.61
CA PRO A 625 41.84 -18.92 3.73
C PRO A 625 40.94 -18.38 2.60
N THR A 626 39.67 -18.78 2.50
CA THR A 626 38.80 -18.45 1.35
C THR A 626 38.16 -17.06 1.39
N GLY A 627 38.34 -16.29 2.47
CA GLY A 627 37.82 -14.92 2.59
C GLY A 627 36.29 -14.81 2.63
N THR A 628 35.56 -15.93 2.72
CA THR A 628 34.09 -15.99 2.79
C THR A 628 33.57 -16.44 4.17
N SER A 629 34.43 -16.45 5.17
CA SER A 629 34.09 -16.93 6.51
C SER A 629 33.09 -16.01 7.22
N ARG A 630 32.23 -16.58 8.06
CA ARG A 630 31.32 -15.82 8.96
C ARG A 630 32.04 -14.69 9.71
N ALA A 631 33.26 -14.95 10.15
CA ALA A 631 34.14 -13.98 10.81
C ALA A 631 34.42 -12.76 9.95
N PHE A 632 34.69 -12.98 8.66
CA PHE A 632 34.95 -11.92 7.70
C PHE A 632 33.71 -11.03 7.52
N LEU A 633 32.53 -11.65 7.34
CA LEU A 633 31.26 -10.91 7.21
C LEU A 633 30.97 -10.03 8.44
N ILE A 634 31.20 -10.56 9.66
CA ILE A 634 31.07 -9.79 10.90
C ILE A 634 32.09 -8.66 10.96
N SER A 635 33.34 -8.91 10.57
CA SER A 635 34.42 -7.90 10.62
C SER A 635 34.26 -6.79 9.58
N ALA A 636 33.58 -7.08 8.47
CA ALA A 636 33.34 -6.12 7.38
C ALA A 636 32.13 -5.23 7.64
N TRP A 637 31.23 -5.62 8.54
CA TRP A 637 30.06 -4.82 8.89
C TRP A 637 30.46 -3.60 9.74
N ASN A 638 30.10 -2.42 9.29
CA ASN A 638 30.30 -1.18 10.05
C ASN A 638 28.93 -0.51 10.29
N PRO A 639 28.38 -0.59 11.53
CA PRO A 639 27.10 0.06 11.85
C PRO A 639 27.18 1.59 11.80
N PHE A 640 28.39 2.15 11.83
CA PHE A 640 28.62 3.60 11.81
C PHE A 640 28.81 4.16 10.40
N SER A 641 28.69 3.33 9.35
CA SER A 641 28.61 3.78 7.96
C SER A 641 27.25 3.47 7.35
N HIS A 642 26.99 4.05 6.19
CA HIS A 642 25.76 3.84 5.42
C HIS A 642 25.88 2.66 4.46
N ASP A 643 26.94 1.86 4.58
CA ASP A 643 27.20 0.77 3.64
C ASP A 643 26.16 -0.34 3.84
N LYS A 644 25.52 -0.74 2.75
CA LYS A 644 24.64 -1.90 2.73
C LYS A 644 25.45 -3.17 2.97
N VAL A 645 24.99 -4.03 3.87
CA VAL A 645 25.48 -5.41 4.00
C VAL A 645 24.48 -6.44 3.47
N ASP A 646 24.97 -7.52 2.87
CA ASP A 646 24.15 -8.58 2.27
C ASP A 646 23.72 -9.68 3.27
N TRP A 647 23.63 -9.36 4.56
CA TRP A 647 23.16 -10.30 5.57
C TRP A 647 22.52 -9.59 6.77
N PHE A 648 21.59 -10.28 7.44
CA PHE A 648 20.92 -9.80 8.63
C PHE A 648 20.88 -10.88 9.73
N ASP A 649 21.35 -10.51 10.93
CA ASP A 649 21.23 -11.33 12.13
C ASP A 649 20.82 -10.47 13.34
N PRO A 650 19.70 -10.78 14.02
CA PRO A 650 19.17 -9.94 15.09
C PRO A 650 20.03 -9.97 16.36
N LYS A 651 20.80 -11.03 16.62
CA LYS A 651 21.67 -11.11 17.80
C LYS A 651 22.89 -10.20 17.62
N TRP A 652 23.51 -10.25 16.45
CA TRP A 652 24.68 -9.42 16.13
C TRP A 652 24.31 -7.96 15.95
N MET A 653 23.25 -7.68 15.20
CA MET A 653 22.91 -6.30 14.85
C MET A 653 22.15 -5.58 15.96
N PHE A 654 21.22 -6.27 16.61
CA PHE A 654 20.29 -5.64 17.57
C PHE A 654 20.42 -6.14 19.01
N GLY A 655 21.12 -7.25 19.24
CA GLY A 655 21.26 -7.86 20.56
C GLY A 655 20.00 -8.58 21.02
N VAL A 656 19.13 -8.97 20.10
CA VAL A 656 17.87 -9.65 20.42
C VAL A 656 17.84 -11.04 19.76
N PRO A 657 17.37 -12.08 20.46
CA PRO A 657 17.33 -13.43 19.91
C PRO A 657 16.21 -13.64 18.89
N GLY A 658 15.18 -12.80 18.93
CA GLY A 658 13.98 -12.84 18.09
C GLY A 658 13.01 -11.73 18.51
N PHE A 659 11.87 -11.64 17.83
CA PHE A 659 10.92 -10.53 18.02
C PHE A 659 9.54 -10.98 18.47
N HIS A 660 8.93 -10.18 19.33
CA HIS A 660 7.57 -10.38 19.80
C HIS A 660 6.54 -9.99 18.73
N VAL A 661 6.87 -8.99 17.90
CA VAL A 661 6.07 -8.64 16.72
C VAL A 661 7.01 -8.43 15.53
N VAL A 662 6.67 -9.01 14.38
CA VAL A 662 7.30 -8.70 13.08
C VAL A 662 6.22 -8.11 12.19
N ILE A 663 6.35 -6.85 11.80
CA ILE A 663 5.29 -6.10 11.13
C ILE A 663 5.88 -5.31 9.97
N GLY A 664 5.18 -5.20 8.85
CA GLY A 664 5.72 -4.46 7.71
C GLY A 664 4.94 -4.59 6.42
N ASN A 665 5.43 -3.91 5.39
CA ASN A 665 5.00 -4.04 4.00
C ASN A 665 6.16 -4.57 3.15
N PRO A 666 6.30 -5.90 2.97
CA PRO A 666 7.40 -6.46 2.19
C PRO A 666 7.39 -6.01 0.71
N PRO A 667 8.54 -6.00 0.01
CA PRO A 667 8.62 -5.57 -1.38
C PRO A 667 7.93 -6.52 -2.38
N TYR A 668 7.17 -5.97 -3.34
CA TYR A 668 6.41 -6.73 -4.35
C TYR A 668 7.13 -6.90 -5.69
N LEU A 669 8.24 -7.66 -5.71
CA LEU A 669 9.05 -7.89 -6.91
C LEU A 669 8.89 -9.31 -7.48
N ARG A 670 8.72 -9.44 -8.81
CA ARG A 670 8.67 -10.74 -9.50
C ARG A 670 10.06 -11.30 -9.76
N LEU A 671 10.20 -12.63 -9.85
CA LEU A 671 11.47 -13.32 -10.13
C LEU A 671 12.26 -12.77 -11.33
N GLN A 672 11.58 -12.34 -12.41
CA GLN A 672 12.24 -11.76 -13.58
C GLN A 672 12.96 -10.44 -13.25
N GLY A 673 12.34 -9.60 -12.40
CA GLY A 673 12.95 -8.37 -11.91
C GLY A 673 14.15 -8.67 -11.02
N ILE A 674 14.02 -9.65 -10.12
CA ILE A 674 15.13 -10.10 -9.26
C ILE A 674 16.32 -10.58 -10.10
N LYS A 675 16.08 -11.39 -11.14
CA LYS A 675 17.16 -11.88 -12.01
C LYS A 675 17.88 -10.78 -12.78
N ALA A 676 17.17 -9.69 -13.10
CA ALA A 676 17.75 -8.55 -13.78
C ALA A 676 18.63 -7.72 -12.84
N THR A 677 18.24 -7.57 -11.58
CA THR A 677 18.96 -6.74 -10.59
C THR A 677 20.01 -7.50 -9.79
N ASN A 678 19.76 -8.76 -9.44
CA ASN A 678 20.65 -9.61 -8.64
C ASN A 678 20.49 -11.11 -9.02
N PRO A 679 21.18 -11.58 -10.07
CA PRO A 679 21.07 -12.97 -10.53
C PRO A 679 21.56 -14.00 -9.50
N ASP A 680 22.54 -13.64 -8.66
CA ASP A 680 23.16 -14.54 -7.68
C ASP A 680 22.29 -14.76 -6.43
N PHE A 681 21.31 -13.89 -6.19
CA PHE A 681 20.34 -14.07 -5.10
C PHE A 681 19.43 -15.29 -5.30
N VAL A 682 19.02 -15.56 -6.54
CA VAL A 682 18.02 -16.61 -6.84
C VAL A 682 18.49 -18.01 -6.43
N PRO A 683 19.72 -18.47 -6.74
CA PRO A 683 20.23 -19.74 -6.25
C PRO A 683 20.30 -19.81 -4.73
N ARG A 684 20.70 -18.73 -4.06
CA ARG A 684 20.79 -18.66 -2.58
C ARG A 684 19.41 -18.79 -1.95
N ALA A 685 18.44 -18.02 -2.43
CA ALA A 685 17.05 -18.07 -1.96
C ALA A 685 16.44 -19.48 -2.07
N LYS A 686 16.73 -20.21 -3.16
CA LYS A 686 16.26 -21.60 -3.35
C LYS A 686 16.85 -22.60 -2.34
N LYS A 687 18.07 -22.34 -1.84
CA LYS A 687 18.70 -23.16 -0.80
C LYS A 687 18.14 -22.83 0.58
N LEU A 688 17.84 -21.55 0.83
CA LEU A 688 17.42 -21.05 2.13
C LEU A 688 15.92 -21.27 2.40
N TYR A 689 15.06 -21.09 1.40
CA TYR A 689 13.62 -20.96 1.62
C TYR A 689 12.81 -22.05 0.93
N GLN A 690 11.86 -22.63 1.67
CA GLN A 690 10.87 -23.54 1.11
C GLN A 690 9.94 -22.80 0.12
N SER A 691 9.68 -21.52 0.37
CA SER A 691 8.88 -20.64 -0.49
C SER A 691 9.49 -20.45 -1.88
N ALA A 692 10.82 -20.61 -2.02
CA ALA A 692 11.52 -20.52 -3.30
C ALA A 692 11.58 -21.86 -4.07
N SER A 693 11.03 -22.96 -3.53
CA SER A 693 11.23 -24.32 -4.04
C SER A 693 10.55 -24.62 -5.39
N LYS A 694 9.50 -23.89 -5.78
CA LYS A 694 8.72 -24.14 -7.01
C LYS A 694 8.32 -22.85 -7.74
N GLY A 695 8.31 -22.92 -9.07
CA GLY A 695 7.74 -21.88 -9.94
C GLY A 695 8.54 -20.56 -9.99
N ASN A 696 7.89 -19.54 -10.57
CA ASN A 696 8.38 -18.16 -10.60
C ASN A 696 7.73 -17.39 -9.44
N TRP A 697 8.39 -17.41 -8.29
CA TRP A 697 7.91 -16.78 -7.05
C TRP A 697 8.12 -15.27 -7.03
N ASP A 698 7.36 -14.60 -6.16
CA ASP A 698 7.46 -13.18 -5.88
C ASP A 698 8.21 -12.96 -4.55
N LEU A 699 8.98 -11.88 -4.43
CA LEU A 699 9.92 -11.65 -3.32
C LEU A 699 9.27 -11.68 -1.92
N TYR A 700 8.04 -11.16 -1.80
CA TYR A 700 7.31 -11.06 -0.53
C TYR A 700 7.06 -12.43 0.13
N VAL A 701 7.01 -13.54 -0.63
CA VAL A 701 6.81 -14.87 -0.01
C VAL A 701 8.04 -15.30 0.78
N LEU A 702 9.24 -14.86 0.38
CA LEU A 702 10.47 -15.10 1.12
C LEU A 702 10.49 -14.28 2.42
N PHE A 703 10.04 -13.02 2.35
CA PHE A 703 9.88 -12.18 3.54
C PHE A 703 8.89 -12.78 4.53
N THR A 704 7.81 -13.40 4.05
CA THR A 704 6.83 -14.08 4.92
C THR A 704 7.46 -15.25 5.67
N GLU A 705 8.19 -16.12 4.98
CA GLU A 705 8.92 -17.23 5.60
C GLU A 705 9.98 -16.71 6.59
N ARG A 706 10.82 -15.77 6.14
CA ARG A 706 11.89 -15.18 6.96
C ARG A 706 11.36 -14.43 8.18
N GLY A 707 10.31 -13.64 8.01
CA GLY A 707 9.65 -12.92 9.10
C GLY A 707 9.11 -13.87 10.17
N TYR A 708 8.55 -15.01 9.75
CA TYR A 708 8.07 -16.04 10.67
C TYR A 708 9.23 -16.69 11.44
N GLU A 709 10.38 -16.92 10.80
CA GLU A 709 11.60 -17.42 11.48
C GLU A 709 12.18 -16.44 12.50
N LEU A 710 11.97 -15.14 12.31
CA LEU A 710 12.44 -14.09 13.21
C LEU A 710 11.54 -13.92 14.45
N LEU A 711 10.38 -14.59 14.50
CA LEU A 711 9.47 -14.54 15.65
C LEU A 711 10.02 -15.31 16.86
N ALA A 712 9.81 -14.74 18.05
CA ALA A 712 9.87 -15.49 19.30
C ALA A 712 8.69 -16.50 19.39
N GLU A 713 8.78 -17.49 20.30
CA GLU A 713 7.81 -18.61 20.39
C GLU A 713 6.33 -18.20 20.52
N ARG A 714 6.04 -16.99 21.01
CA ARG A 714 4.68 -16.44 21.17
C ARG A 714 4.51 -15.11 20.44
N GLY A 715 5.35 -14.86 19.44
CA GLY A 715 5.30 -13.64 18.64
C GLY A 715 4.16 -13.64 17.64
N VAL A 716 3.91 -12.48 17.05
CA VAL A 716 2.91 -12.27 15.99
C VAL A 716 3.61 -11.65 14.78
N LEU A 717 3.39 -12.22 13.59
CA LEU A 717 3.74 -11.57 12.34
C LEU A 717 2.49 -10.93 11.73
N ALA A 718 2.62 -9.72 11.20
CA ALA A 718 1.57 -9.02 10.48
C ALA A 718 2.12 -8.34 9.23
N TYR A 719 1.77 -8.82 8.05
CA TYR A 719 2.17 -8.22 6.77
C TYR A 719 1.00 -7.84 5.90
N ILE A 720 1.11 -6.69 5.24
CA ILE A 720 0.31 -6.38 4.05
C ILE A 720 1.04 -6.90 2.81
N GLN A 721 0.38 -7.77 2.04
CA GLN A 721 1.01 -8.41 0.87
C GLN A 721 -0.02 -8.92 -0.15
N PRO A 722 0.38 -9.18 -1.41
CA PRO A 722 -0.53 -9.69 -2.43
C PRO A 722 -1.13 -11.05 -2.04
N HIS A 723 -2.45 -11.22 -2.19
CA HIS A 723 -3.11 -12.50 -1.87
C HIS A 723 -2.89 -13.60 -2.93
N LYS A 724 -2.17 -13.29 -4.01
CA LYS A 724 -2.02 -14.16 -5.19
C LYS A 724 -1.42 -15.52 -4.86
N PHE A 725 -0.59 -15.61 -3.82
CA PHE A 725 -0.02 -16.86 -3.36
C PHE A 725 -1.05 -17.85 -2.81
N PHE A 726 -2.30 -17.46 -2.56
CA PHE A 726 -3.39 -18.38 -2.19
C PHE A 726 -3.68 -19.38 -3.32
N GLN A 727 -3.70 -18.91 -4.57
CA GLN A 727 -4.18 -19.67 -5.73
C GLN A 727 -3.08 -19.99 -6.75
N ALA A 728 -2.04 -19.16 -6.85
CA ALA A 728 -1.00 -19.33 -7.85
C ALA A 728 -0.03 -20.49 -7.54
N ASP A 729 0.51 -21.12 -8.58
CA ASP A 729 1.42 -22.27 -8.45
C ASP A 729 2.75 -21.91 -7.76
N PHE A 730 3.24 -20.68 -7.92
CA PHE A 730 4.43 -20.25 -7.17
C PHE A 730 4.19 -20.23 -5.66
N GLY A 731 2.94 -20.09 -5.22
CA GLY A 731 2.58 -20.09 -3.81
C GLY A 731 2.65 -21.46 -3.14
N ILE A 732 2.88 -22.55 -3.88
CA ILE A 732 2.93 -23.92 -3.31
C ILE A 732 3.98 -24.01 -2.18
N GLY A 733 5.16 -23.42 -2.36
CA GLY A 733 6.23 -23.45 -1.37
C GLY A 733 5.82 -22.83 -0.03
N ILE A 734 5.31 -21.59 -0.08
CA ILE A 734 4.89 -20.85 1.11
C ILE A 734 3.63 -21.44 1.75
N ARG A 735 2.63 -21.86 0.96
CA ARG A 735 1.42 -22.52 1.49
C ARG A 735 1.78 -23.80 2.25
N ASN A 736 2.74 -24.57 1.73
CA ASN A 736 3.23 -25.78 2.40
C ASN A 736 3.96 -25.48 3.70
N TYR A 737 4.80 -24.44 3.70
CA TYR A 737 5.51 -24.00 4.89
C TYR A 737 4.51 -23.61 5.98
N LEU A 738 3.59 -22.69 5.68
CA LEU A 738 2.58 -22.19 6.62
C LEU A 738 1.64 -23.28 7.14
N ALA A 739 1.19 -24.19 6.27
CA ALA A 739 0.36 -25.34 6.67
C ALA A 739 1.10 -26.31 7.59
N LYS A 740 2.38 -26.59 7.32
CA LYS A 740 3.24 -27.43 8.16
C LYS A 740 3.44 -26.82 9.54
N GLN A 741 3.67 -25.51 9.59
CA GLN A 741 3.87 -24.77 10.84
C GLN A 741 2.58 -24.53 11.62
N LYS A 742 1.40 -24.73 11.01
CA LYS A 742 0.09 -24.33 11.55
C LYS A 742 0.13 -22.86 11.98
N ALA A 743 0.62 -22.01 11.07
CA ALA A 743 1.00 -20.64 11.38
C ALA A 743 -0.14 -19.62 11.22
N LEU A 744 -1.20 -19.93 10.44
CA LEU A 744 -2.22 -18.93 10.13
C LEU A 744 -3.02 -18.56 11.39
N LEU A 745 -3.02 -17.27 11.72
CA LEU A 745 -3.84 -16.74 12.79
C LEU A 745 -5.07 -16.02 12.24
N LYS A 746 -4.86 -15.10 11.29
CA LYS A 746 -5.92 -14.28 10.72
C LYS A 746 -5.55 -13.80 9.32
N ILE A 747 -6.55 -13.68 8.45
CA ILE A 747 -6.46 -13.07 7.12
C ILE A 747 -7.55 -12.01 7.02
N VAL A 748 -7.19 -10.81 6.57
CA VAL A 748 -8.13 -9.78 6.13
C VAL A 748 -7.93 -9.62 4.63
N ASP A 749 -8.91 -10.01 3.82
CA ASP A 749 -8.79 -9.99 2.36
C ASP A 749 -9.53 -8.78 1.78
N PHE A 750 -8.82 -7.91 1.06
CA PHE A 750 -9.41 -6.73 0.41
C PHE A 750 -10.05 -7.06 -0.95
N GLY A 751 -10.07 -8.33 -1.35
CA GLY A 751 -10.73 -8.78 -2.57
C GLY A 751 -10.12 -8.11 -3.80
N HIS A 752 -10.93 -7.37 -4.56
CA HIS A 752 -10.50 -6.69 -5.79
C HIS A 752 -10.28 -5.18 -5.61
N GLU A 753 -10.42 -4.67 -4.38
CA GLU A 753 -10.16 -3.26 -4.10
C GLU A 753 -8.66 -2.97 -4.00
N GLN A 754 -8.27 -1.80 -4.49
CA GLN A 754 -6.87 -1.38 -4.49
C GLN A 754 -6.59 -0.56 -3.23
N VAL A 755 -5.98 -1.18 -2.22
CA VAL A 755 -5.47 -0.49 -1.02
C VAL A 755 -4.47 0.62 -1.39
N PHE A 756 -3.66 0.37 -2.42
CA PHE A 756 -2.65 1.31 -2.89
C PHE A 756 -3.10 1.94 -4.21
N SER A 757 -3.32 3.25 -4.23
CA SER A 757 -3.77 4.01 -5.41
C SER A 757 -2.82 3.92 -6.63
N SER A 758 -1.57 3.50 -6.43
CA SER A 758 -0.56 3.35 -7.48
C SER A 758 -0.17 1.89 -7.79
N ALA A 759 -0.68 0.90 -7.04
CA ALA A 759 -0.37 -0.51 -7.27
C ALA A 759 -1.46 -1.21 -8.07
N THR A 760 -1.09 -2.27 -8.79
CA THR A 760 -2.03 -3.12 -9.55
C THR A 760 -2.33 -4.44 -8.87
N ASN A 761 -1.68 -4.72 -7.73
CA ASN A 761 -1.82 -5.98 -7.01
C ASN A 761 -2.94 -5.87 -5.98
N TYR A 762 -3.81 -6.87 -5.92
CA TYR A 762 -4.76 -7.06 -4.83
C TYR A 762 -4.05 -7.65 -3.61
N THR A 763 -4.28 -7.06 -2.45
CA THR A 763 -3.57 -7.36 -1.22
C THR A 763 -4.48 -7.93 -0.14
N CYS A 764 -3.86 -8.52 0.87
CA CYS A 764 -4.48 -8.95 2.10
C CYS A 764 -3.57 -8.56 3.27
N LEU A 765 -4.14 -8.53 4.48
CA LEU A 765 -3.38 -8.53 5.72
C LEU A 765 -3.24 -9.98 6.19
N LEU A 766 -2.00 -10.47 6.25
CA LEU A 766 -1.67 -11.80 6.75
C LEU A 766 -1.13 -11.71 8.16
N PHE A 767 -1.81 -12.35 9.10
CA PHE A 767 -1.35 -12.50 10.47
C PHE A 767 -0.96 -13.95 10.74
N LEU A 768 0.27 -14.15 11.23
CA LEU A 768 0.80 -15.46 11.59
C LEU A 768 1.22 -15.50 13.05
N GLN A 769 1.15 -16.68 13.65
CA GLN A 769 1.58 -16.92 15.01
C GLN A 769 2.15 -18.34 15.15
N PRO A 770 3.29 -18.53 15.86
CA PRO A 770 3.75 -19.87 16.17
C PRO A 770 2.74 -20.61 17.04
N ARG A 771 2.43 -21.86 16.68
CA ARG A 771 1.40 -22.68 17.34
C ARG A 771 0.02 -22.00 17.34
N ALA A 772 -0.39 -21.42 16.20
CA ALA A 772 -1.68 -20.77 16.05
C ALA A 772 -2.85 -21.75 16.34
N PRO A 773 -4.06 -21.22 16.60
CA PRO A 773 -5.24 -22.05 16.84
C PRO A 773 -5.55 -23.00 15.67
N LYS A 774 -6.29 -24.09 15.96
CA LYS A 774 -6.70 -25.10 14.96
C LYS A 774 -7.53 -24.51 13.80
N ALA A 775 -8.17 -23.38 14.03
CA ALA A 775 -8.87 -22.60 13.04
C ALA A 775 -8.34 -21.16 13.05
N PHE A 776 -8.17 -20.57 11.87
CA PHE A 776 -7.77 -19.17 11.72
C PHE A 776 -9.00 -18.30 11.43
N THR A 777 -8.90 -16.99 11.67
CA THR A 777 -9.98 -16.05 11.38
C THR A 777 -9.87 -15.48 9.97
N TYR A 778 -10.91 -15.57 9.16
CA TYR A 778 -10.96 -14.90 7.86
C TYR A 778 -11.96 -13.75 7.90
N VAL A 779 -11.54 -12.56 7.46
CA VAL A 779 -12.36 -11.35 7.34
C VAL A 779 -12.39 -10.94 5.88
N ASP A 780 -13.59 -10.84 5.32
CA ASP A 780 -13.82 -10.26 4.00
C ASP A 780 -13.93 -8.74 4.15
N ALA A 781 -12.94 -8.03 3.60
CA ALA A 781 -12.84 -6.57 3.57
C ALA A 781 -12.88 -6.05 2.12
N SER A 782 -13.65 -6.71 1.26
CA SER A 782 -13.83 -6.34 -0.14
C SER A 782 -14.40 -4.94 -0.35
N ASP A 783 -15.15 -4.39 0.62
CA ASP A 783 -15.41 -2.95 0.70
C ASP A 783 -14.47 -2.33 1.76
N ILE A 784 -13.40 -1.69 1.28
CA ILE A 784 -12.40 -1.09 2.16
C ILE A 784 -12.94 0.11 2.93
N ARG A 785 -13.91 0.87 2.39
CA ARG A 785 -14.44 2.06 3.06
C ARG A 785 -15.30 1.64 4.24
N ASP A 786 -16.19 0.67 4.02
CA ASP A 786 -17.00 0.07 5.07
C ASP A 786 -16.13 -0.60 6.13
N TRP A 787 -15.11 -1.36 5.71
CA TRP A 787 -14.20 -2.00 6.63
C TRP A 787 -13.40 -0.98 7.43
N LEU A 788 -12.88 0.09 6.82
CA LEU A 788 -12.17 1.16 7.54
C LEU A 788 -13.07 1.93 8.52
N ALA A 789 -14.36 2.04 8.23
CA ALA A 789 -15.32 2.66 9.15
C ALA A 789 -15.52 1.84 10.43
N ALA A 790 -15.46 0.51 10.35
CA ALA A 790 -15.63 -0.39 11.49
C ALA A 790 -14.80 -1.69 11.38
N PRO A 791 -13.45 -1.62 11.44
CA PRO A 791 -12.57 -2.72 11.04
C PRO A 791 -12.57 -3.92 11.99
N TYR A 792 -13.08 -3.70 13.21
CA TYR A 792 -13.27 -4.74 14.23
C TYR A 792 -14.72 -5.23 14.33
N ALA A 793 -15.66 -4.57 13.65
CA ALA A 793 -17.06 -5.01 13.57
C ALA A 793 -17.29 -5.99 12.40
N ALA A 794 -16.39 -6.00 11.40
CA ALA A 794 -16.47 -6.92 10.28
C ALA A 794 -16.50 -8.37 10.78
N GLU A 795 -17.59 -9.09 10.50
CA GLU A 795 -17.80 -10.47 10.93
C GLU A 795 -16.74 -11.39 10.30
N GLY A 796 -15.70 -11.70 11.09
CA GLY A 796 -14.77 -12.76 10.75
C GLY A 796 -15.34 -14.13 11.10
N PHE A 797 -15.05 -15.15 10.29
CA PHE A 797 -15.43 -16.53 10.59
C PHE A 797 -14.22 -17.44 10.73
N ALA A 798 -14.36 -18.44 11.59
CA ALA A 798 -13.31 -19.41 11.85
C ALA A 798 -13.26 -20.47 10.74
N LEU A 799 -12.11 -20.61 10.10
CA LEU A 799 -11.84 -21.62 9.09
C LEU A 799 -10.77 -22.61 9.56
N PRO A 800 -10.88 -23.91 9.25
CA PRO A 800 -9.82 -24.87 9.57
C PRO A 800 -8.52 -24.46 8.89
N GLN A 801 -7.38 -24.79 9.52
CA GLN A 801 -6.07 -24.62 8.90
C GLN A 801 -6.04 -25.33 7.53
N PRO A 802 -5.58 -24.66 6.47
CA PRO A 802 -5.58 -25.23 5.14
C PRO A 802 -4.54 -26.35 5.01
N VAL A 803 -4.80 -27.26 4.09
CA VAL A 803 -3.97 -28.45 3.87
C VAL A 803 -2.78 -28.12 2.97
N LYS A 804 -1.66 -28.84 3.20
CA LYS A 804 -0.46 -28.80 2.36
C LYS A 804 -0.80 -29.15 0.90
N ASP A 805 -0.12 -28.49 -0.04
CA ASP A 805 -0.13 -28.74 -1.48
C ASP A 805 -1.48 -28.44 -2.17
N GLN A 806 -2.43 -27.82 -1.46
CA GLN A 806 -3.70 -27.37 -2.02
C GLN A 806 -3.71 -25.85 -2.27
N LYS A 807 -4.54 -25.41 -3.22
CA LYS A 807 -4.87 -23.99 -3.39
C LYS A 807 -5.80 -23.57 -2.25
N TRP A 808 -5.62 -22.37 -1.73
CA TRP A 808 -6.38 -21.86 -0.59
C TRP A 808 -7.55 -21.01 -1.09
N THR A 809 -8.77 -21.53 -0.95
CA THR A 809 -10.00 -20.79 -1.23
C THR A 809 -10.71 -20.53 0.09
N PHE A 810 -10.93 -19.25 0.40
CA PHE A 810 -11.59 -18.83 1.62
C PHE A 810 -13.01 -18.40 1.28
N THR A 811 -13.97 -19.24 1.63
CA THR A 811 -15.39 -18.93 1.46
C THR A 811 -16.10 -19.14 2.79
N ASN A 812 -17.18 -18.39 3.00
CA ASN A 812 -17.96 -18.52 4.22
C ASN A 812 -18.61 -19.92 4.32
N ALA A 813 -19.02 -20.33 5.52
CA ALA A 813 -19.59 -21.66 5.73
C ALA A 813 -20.88 -21.91 4.90
N ARG A 814 -21.60 -20.85 4.50
CA ARG A 814 -22.80 -20.95 3.65
C ARG A 814 -22.40 -21.24 2.21
N THR A 815 -21.53 -20.43 1.61
CA THR A 815 -20.97 -20.63 0.27
C THR A 815 -20.32 -22.01 0.14
N GLN A 816 -19.57 -22.45 1.17
CA GLN A 816 -18.94 -23.77 1.16
C GLN A 816 -19.95 -24.93 1.14
N ARG A 817 -21.11 -24.79 1.82
CA ARG A 817 -22.19 -25.79 1.74
C ARG A 817 -22.76 -25.87 0.33
N LEU A 818 -23.07 -24.72 -0.28
CA LEU A 818 -23.60 -24.66 -1.65
C LEU A 818 -22.61 -25.23 -2.67
N LEU A 819 -21.31 -24.92 -2.54
CA LEU A 819 -20.26 -25.52 -3.36
C LEU A 819 -20.15 -27.03 -3.16
N ASN A 820 -20.35 -27.54 -1.94
CA ASN A 820 -20.35 -28.98 -1.69
C ASN A 820 -21.56 -29.65 -2.35
N CYS A 821 -22.75 -29.03 -2.35
CA CYS A 821 -23.91 -29.53 -3.09
C CYS A 821 -23.60 -29.61 -4.60
N LEU A 822 -22.99 -28.58 -5.19
CA LEU A 822 -22.53 -28.61 -6.58
C LEU A 822 -21.52 -29.74 -6.84
N ARG A 823 -20.57 -29.97 -5.94
CA ARG A 823 -19.49 -30.97 -6.09
C ARG A 823 -19.95 -32.42 -5.99
N GLN A 824 -21.22 -32.69 -5.64
CA GLN A 824 -21.77 -34.05 -5.65
C GLN A 824 -21.92 -34.62 -7.06
N GLN A 825 -21.83 -33.78 -8.10
CA GLN A 825 -21.95 -34.25 -9.49
C GLN A 825 -20.75 -35.12 -9.89
N PRO A 826 -20.97 -36.19 -10.68
CA PRO A 826 -19.96 -37.21 -10.95
C PRO A 826 -18.91 -36.82 -12.00
N GLN A 827 -19.16 -35.75 -12.76
CA GLN A 827 -18.29 -35.26 -13.82
C GLN A 827 -18.03 -33.77 -13.66
N THR A 828 -16.95 -33.31 -14.27
CA THR A 828 -16.61 -31.89 -14.39
C THR A 828 -16.66 -31.43 -15.84
N LEU A 829 -16.60 -30.12 -16.06
CA LEU A 829 -16.53 -29.53 -17.40
C LEU A 829 -15.30 -30.04 -18.17
N GLN A 830 -14.21 -30.34 -17.47
CA GLN A 830 -13.03 -30.97 -18.06
C GLN A 830 -13.33 -32.37 -18.63
N ASP A 831 -14.19 -33.16 -17.97
CA ASP A 831 -14.47 -34.55 -18.36
C ASP A 831 -15.37 -34.65 -19.59
N VAL A 832 -16.22 -33.64 -19.82
CA VAL A 832 -17.19 -33.59 -20.93
C VAL A 832 -16.68 -32.82 -22.15
N THR A 833 -15.67 -31.96 -21.97
CA THR A 833 -15.06 -31.21 -23.07
C THR A 833 -13.92 -32.02 -23.71
N GLN A 834 -13.82 -31.97 -25.04
CA GLN A 834 -12.66 -32.46 -25.78
C GLN A 834 -11.52 -31.45 -25.63
N LYS A 835 -11.86 -30.16 -25.76
CA LYS A 835 -10.88 -29.07 -25.67
C LYS A 835 -11.53 -27.77 -25.27
N ILE A 836 -10.82 -27.03 -24.42
CA ILE A 836 -11.08 -25.61 -24.14
C ILE A 836 -9.83 -24.85 -24.60
N PHE A 837 -9.97 -23.98 -25.58
CA PHE A 837 -8.82 -23.36 -26.26
C PHE A 837 -8.98 -21.84 -26.46
N VAL A 838 -7.84 -21.15 -26.58
CA VAL A 838 -7.76 -19.70 -26.86
C VAL A 838 -7.67 -19.44 -28.36
N GLY A 839 -7.99 -18.20 -28.76
CA GLY A 839 -7.96 -17.77 -30.15
C GLY A 839 -6.59 -17.76 -30.86
N LEU A 840 -6.58 -17.27 -32.10
CA LEU A 840 -5.37 -17.20 -32.93
C LEU A 840 -4.30 -16.29 -32.31
N GLN A 841 -3.06 -16.77 -32.28
CA GLN A 841 -1.91 -16.05 -31.72
C GLN A 841 -1.02 -15.51 -32.84
N THR A 842 -1.40 -14.34 -33.37
CA THR A 842 -0.69 -13.76 -34.52
C THR A 842 0.59 -13.01 -34.11
N SER A 843 0.60 -12.40 -32.91
CA SER A 843 1.55 -11.39 -32.43
C SER A 843 1.70 -10.14 -33.30
N ALA A 844 0.79 -9.93 -34.26
CA ALA A 844 0.66 -8.73 -35.08
C ALA A 844 -0.80 -8.46 -35.47
N ASP A 845 -1.70 -8.41 -34.48
CA ASP A 845 -3.14 -8.27 -34.73
C ASP A 845 -3.48 -7.03 -35.57
N LYS A 846 -2.70 -5.93 -35.48
CA LYS A 846 -2.88 -4.71 -36.31
C LYS A 846 -2.70 -4.95 -37.82
N ILE A 847 -2.00 -6.02 -38.20
CA ILE A 847 -1.72 -6.40 -39.59
C ILE A 847 -2.68 -7.51 -40.01
N TYR A 848 -2.82 -8.56 -39.21
CA TYR A 848 -3.64 -9.70 -39.61
C TYR A 848 -5.13 -9.48 -39.46
N VAL A 849 -5.58 -8.63 -38.52
CA VAL A 849 -7.00 -8.37 -38.28
C VAL A 849 -7.39 -7.05 -38.92
N LEU A 850 -8.35 -7.12 -39.84
CA LEU A 850 -8.79 -6.02 -40.69
C LEU A 850 -10.29 -5.79 -40.50
N GLU A 851 -10.71 -4.54 -40.53
CA GLU A 851 -12.14 -4.20 -40.41
C GLU A 851 -12.81 -4.29 -41.78
N SER A 852 -13.94 -5.02 -41.85
CA SER A 852 -14.68 -5.21 -43.11
C SER A 852 -15.49 -3.96 -43.43
N LEU A 853 -15.30 -3.40 -44.63
CA LEU A 853 -16.05 -2.23 -45.11
C LEU A 853 -17.13 -2.62 -46.12
N GLU A 854 -16.77 -3.49 -47.07
CA GLU A 854 -17.67 -3.97 -48.12
C GLU A 854 -17.24 -5.37 -48.57
N GLU A 855 -18.18 -6.33 -48.56
CA GLU A 855 -17.98 -7.71 -49.00
C GLU A 855 -18.69 -7.97 -50.32
N THR A 856 -18.19 -7.43 -51.43
CA THR A 856 -18.76 -7.63 -52.78
C THR A 856 -17.79 -8.35 -53.71
N GLY A 857 -18.09 -9.62 -54.04
CA GLY A 857 -17.33 -10.41 -55.03
C GLY A 857 -16.10 -11.13 -54.47
N GLU A 858 -15.12 -11.40 -55.34
CA GLU A 858 -13.89 -12.14 -55.01
C GLU A 858 -12.84 -11.30 -54.26
N LEU A 859 -13.00 -9.97 -54.25
CA LEU A 859 -12.16 -9.00 -53.57
C LEU A 859 -12.95 -8.30 -52.46
N VAL A 860 -12.35 -8.19 -51.28
CA VAL A 860 -12.96 -7.56 -50.11
C VAL A 860 -12.27 -6.24 -49.81
N ARG A 861 -13.05 -5.17 -49.61
CA ARG A 861 -12.54 -3.87 -49.16
C ARG A 861 -12.47 -3.82 -47.66
N LEU A 862 -11.29 -3.48 -47.15
CA LEU A 862 -10.92 -3.59 -45.75
C LEU A 862 -10.21 -2.33 -45.28
N TYR A 863 -10.33 -2.00 -44.00
CA TYR A 863 -9.49 -0.98 -43.38
C TYR A 863 -8.32 -1.61 -42.63
N SER A 864 -7.09 -1.18 -42.96
CA SER A 864 -5.88 -1.63 -42.27
C SER A 864 -5.42 -0.61 -41.25
N ARG A 865 -5.35 -1.02 -39.98
CA ARG A 865 -4.83 -0.18 -38.88
C ARG A 865 -3.31 -0.03 -38.92
N SER A 866 -2.59 -0.99 -39.52
CA SER A 866 -1.13 -0.91 -39.66
C SER A 866 -0.70 0.12 -40.71
N LEU A 867 -1.43 0.17 -41.84
CA LEU A 867 -1.16 1.10 -42.94
C LEU A 867 -2.03 2.37 -42.91
N GLU A 868 -2.95 2.46 -41.94
CA GLU A 868 -3.92 3.55 -41.75
C GLU A 868 -4.72 3.92 -43.02
N ARG A 869 -4.99 2.93 -43.88
CA ARG A 869 -5.67 3.13 -45.17
C ARG A 869 -6.55 1.95 -45.55
N GLN A 870 -7.40 2.16 -46.54
CA GLN A 870 -8.18 1.10 -47.16
C GLN A 870 -7.30 0.22 -48.06
N VAL A 871 -7.57 -1.08 -48.05
CA VAL A 871 -6.89 -2.09 -48.85
C VAL A 871 -7.92 -3.05 -49.45
N GLU A 872 -7.56 -3.70 -50.55
CA GLU A 872 -8.36 -4.74 -51.18
C GLU A 872 -7.60 -6.06 -51.10
N ILE A 873 -8.23 -7.10 -50.58
CA ILE A 873 -7.63 -8.44 -50.45
C ILE A 873 -8.62 -9.49 -50.97
N GLU A 874 -8.10 -10.54 -51.60
CA GLU A 874 -8.88 -11.66 -52.09
C GLU A 874 -9.60 -12.40 -50.94
N ARG A 875 -10.90 -12.69 -51.12
CA ARG A 875 -11.75 -13.34 -50.11
C ARG A 875 -11.19 -14.69 -49.64
N GLY A 876 -10.54 -15.43 -50.54
CA GLY A 876 -9.99 -16.76 -50.23
C GLY A 876 -8.89 -16.75 -49.16
N LEU A 877 -8.17 -15.63 -48.99
CA LEU A 877 -7.13 -15.47 -47.96
C LEU A 877 -7.71 -14.99 -46.61
N LEU A 878 -9.00 -14.68 -46.54
CA LEU A 878 -9.63 -14.07 -45.37
C LEU A 878 -10.56 -15.06 -44.67
N LYS A 879 -10.62 -15.00 -43.32
CA LYS A 879 -11.59 -15.73 -42.50
C LYS A 879 -12.38 -14.79 -41.58
N PRO A 880 -13.68 -15.04 -41.32
CA PRO A 880 -14.47 -14.31 -40.32
C PRO A 880 -13.77 -14.31 -38.95
N PHE A 881 -13.61 -13.14 -38.35
CA PHE A 881 -12.86 -12.97 -37.11
C PHE A 881 -13.63 -12.17 -36.06
N LEU A 882 -13.77 -12.76 -34.87
CA LEU A 882 -14.46 -12.18 -33.73
C LEU A 882 -13.48 -11.53 -32.75
N MET A 883 -13.82 -10.32 -32.35
CA MET A 883 -13.24 -9.59 -31.23
C MET A 883 -14.05 -9.84 -29.97
N GLY A 884 -13.48 -9.56 -28.79
CA GLY A 884 -14.18 -9.76 -27.51
C GLY A 884 -15.58 -9.12 -27.47
N LYS A 885 -15.78 -7.94 -28.08
CA LYS A 885 -17.08 -7.25 -28.13
C LYS A 885 -18.17 -7.99 -28.94
N ASP A 886 -17.78 -8.94 -29.78
CA ASP A 886 -18.68 -9.67 -30.70
C ASP A 886 -19.25 -10.95 -30.04
N VAL A 887 -18.80 -11.28 -28.83
CA VAL A 887 -19.30 -12.41 -28.03
C VAL A 887 -20.20 -11.88 -26.92
N LYS A 888 -21.47 -12.27 -26.94
CA LYS A 888 -22.48 -11.82 -25.98
C LYS A 888 -23.40 -12.98 -25.55
N ARG A 889 -24.01 -12.81 -24.37
CA ARG A 889 -24.91 -13.79 -23.75
C ARG A 889 -26.11 -14.09 -24.66
N TYR A 890 -26.25 -15.35 -25.07
CA TYR A 890 -27.35 -15.83 -25.92
C TYR A 890 -27.56 -15.04 -27.23
N GLU A 891 -26.51 -14.49 -27.82
CA GLU A 891 -26.59 -13.81 -29.12
C GLU A 891 -25.72 -14.53 -30.15
N GLN A 892 -26.25 -14.77 -31.35
CA GLN A 892 -25.47 -15.32 -32.45
C GLN A 892 -24.31 -14.38 -32.82
N PRO A 893 -23.05 -14.85 -32.83
CA PRO A 893 -21.90 -13.99 -33.05
C PRO A 893 -21.88 -13.49 -34.50
N ARG A 894 -21.55 -12.21 -34.69
CA ARG A 894 -21.41 -11.59 -36.02
C ARG A 894 -20.01 -10.98 -36.14
N ALA A 895 -19.23 -11.46 -37.09
CA ALA A 895 -17.89 -10.93 -37.32
C ALA A 895 -17.94 -9.60 -38.09
N GLY A 896 -17.54 -8.51 -37.41
CA GLY A 896 -17.27 -7.22 -38.06
C GLY A 896 -15.84 -7.10 -38.60
N SER A 897 -15.02 -8.13 -38.43
CA SER A 897 -13.61 -8.14 -38.83
C SER A 897 -13.26 -9.44 -39.55
N LEU A 898 -12.20 -9.36 -40.36
CA LEU A 898 -11.66 -10.47 -41.11
C LEU A 898 -10.18 -10.64 -40.75
N VAL A 899 -9.72 -11.89 -40.69
CA VAL A 899 -8.31 -12.21 -40.46
C VAL A 899 -7.64 -12.70 -41.73
N VAL A 900 -6.47 -12.15 -42.06
CA VAL A 900 -5.58 -12.69 -43.10
C VAL A 900 -5.04 -14.03 -42.62
N PHE A 901 -5.39 -15.11 -43.31
CA PHE A 901 -5.17 -16.48 -42.89
C PHE A 901 -4.30 -17.24 -43.92
N PRO A 902 -2.96 -17.15 -43.82
CA PRO A 902 -2.05 -17.68 -44.83
C PRO A 902 -1.77 -19.18 -44.67
N TYR A 903 -2.81 -19.99 -44.41
CA TYR A 903 -2.69 -21.42 -44.14
C TYR A 903 -3.72 -22.25 -44.90
N HIS A 904 -3.30 -23.44 -45.34
CA HIS A 904 -4.18 -24.49 -45.81
C HIS A 904 -4.65 -25.36 -44.65
N LEU A 905 -5.93 -25.73 -44.68
CA LEU A 905 -6.53 -26.70 -43.78
C LEU A 905 -6.99 -27.89 -44.63
N ALA A 906 -6.16 -28.94 -44.73
CA ALA A 906 -6.46 -30.15 -45.48
C ALA A 906 -6.04 -31.38 -44.66
N GLU A 907 -6.83 -32.45 -44.73
CA GLU A 907 -6.54 -33.75 -44.10
C GLU A 907 -6.22 -33.69 -42.58
N GLY A 908 -6.78 -32.71 -41.86
CA GLY A 908 -6.51 -32.54 -40.44
C GLY A 908 -5.10 -32.01 -40.13
N GLN A 909 -4.44 -31.40 -41.12
CA GLN A 909 -3.16 -30.71 -40.96
C GLN A 909 -3.29 -29.22 -41.27
N VAL A 910 -2.35 -28.45 -40.73
CA VAL A 910 -2.22 -27.01 -40.91
C VAL A 910 -0.90 -26.76 -41.62
N GLU A 911 -0.97 -26.31 -42.88
CA GLU A 911 0.21 -26.04 -43.69
C GLU A 911 0.29 -24.56 -44.04
N LEU A 912 1.47 -23.95 -43.90
CA LEU A 912 1.70 -22.56 -44.28
C LEU A 912 1.71 -22.45 -45.81
N MET A 913 0.98 -21.49 -46.37
CA MET A 913 1.01 -21.21 -47.81
C MET A 913 2.41 -20.74 -48.23
N THR A 914 2.94 -21.28 -49.33
CA THR A 914 4.23 -20.85 -49.88
C THR A 914 4.12 -19.46 -50.50
N GLN A 915 5.27 -18.79 -50.64
CA GLN A 915 5.34 -17.49 -51.29
C GLN A 915 4.81 -17.56 -52.73
N GLU A 916 5.20 -18.58 -53.49
CA GLU A 916 4.79 -18.78 -54.88
C GLU A 916 3.27 -18.96 -54.98
N TYR A 917 2.68 -19.68 -54.03
CA TYR A 917 1.24 -19.90 -53.97
C TYR A 917 0.49 -18.61 -53.68
N LEU A 918 0.92 -17.84 -52.66
CA LEU A 918 0.33 -16.56 -52.28
C LEU A 918 0.40 -15.55 -53.44
N GLN A 919 1.52 -15.49 -54.15
CA GLN A 919 1.68 -14.61 -55.31
C GLN A 919 0.77 -14.96 -56.49
N ALA A 920 0.59 -16.27 -56.75
CA ALA A 920 -0.22 -16.74 -57.86
C ALA A 920 -1.73 -16.62 -57.60
N HIS A 921 -2.18 -16.89 -56.38
CA HIS A 921 -3.61 -17.01 -56.06
C HIS A 921 -4.17 -15.81 -55.29
N PHE A 922 -3.32 -15.07 -54.56
CA PHE A 922 -3.70 -13.93 -53.74
C PHE A 922 -2.76 -12.73 -53.93
N PRO A 923 -2.59 -12.23 -55.17
CA PRO A 923 -1.60 -11.20 -55.49
C PRO A 923 -1.77 -9.90 -54.68
N LYS A 924 -3.00 -9.45 -54.41
CA LYS A 924 -3.24 -8.26 -53.57
C LYS A 924 -2.98 -8.54 -52.09
N GLY A 925 -3.40 -9.70 -51.59
CA GLY A 925 -3.07 -10.17 -50.24
C GLY A 925 -1.57 -10.27 -49.99
N TRP A 926 -0.81 -10.75 -50.97
CA TRP A 926 0.65 -10.79 -50.91
C TRP A 926 1.27 -9.39 -50.91
N GLN A 927 0.80 -8.48 -51.78
CA GLN A 927 1.24 -7.08 -51.76
C GLN A 927 0.97 -6.41 -50.42
N TYR A 928 -0.17 -6.71 -49.79
CA TYR A 928 -0.50 -6.22 -48.45
C TYR A 928 0.49 -6.72 -47.38
N LEU A 929 0.81 -8.02 -47.40
CA LEU A 929 1.78 -8.61 -46.47
C LEU A 929 3.17 -7.99 -46.67
N ILE A 930 3.61 -7.81 -47.92
CA ILE A 930 4.89 -7.16 -48.25
C ILE A 930 4.96 -5.72 -47.72
N ALA A 931 3.86 -4.96 -47.84
CA ALA A 931 3.79 -3.60 -47.31
C ALA A 931 3.97 -3.53 -45.78
N ASN A 932 3.82 -4.65 -45.07
CA ASN A 932 4.00 -4.75 -43.62
C ASN A 932 5.23 -5.61 -43.23
N ARG A 933 6.07 -5.99 -44.19
CA ARG A 933 7.15 -6.98 -44.03
C ARG A 933 8.13 -6.61 -42.91
N GLU A 934 8.59 -5.36 -42.87
CA GLU A 934 9.56 -4.90 -41.88
C GLU A 934 9.09 -5.15 -40.43
N VAL A 935 7.81 -4.86 -40.17
CA VAL A 935 7.19 -5.09 -38.85
C VAL A 935 7.04 -6.59 -38.56
N LEU A 936 6.71 -7.39 -39.57
CA LEU A 936 6.53 -8.84 -39.43
C LEU A 936 7.86 -9.57 -39.22
N GLU A 937 8.94 -9.15 -39.89
CA GLU A 937 10.29 -9.71 -39.72
C GLU A 937 10.88 -9.36 -38.34
N ALA A 938 10.63 -8.15 -37.83
CA ALA A 938 11.14 -7.71 -36.53
C ALA A 938 10.47 -8.40 -35.31
N ARG A 939 9.35 -9.10 -35.51
CA ARG A 939 8.61 -9.75 -34.41
C ARG A 939 9.42 -10.81 -33.68
N GLU A 940 9.18 -10.93 -32.37
CA GLU A 940 9.77 -11.96 -31.50
C GLU A 940 11.31 -12.00 -31.61
N GLY A 941 11.95 -10.84 -31.83
CA GLY A 941 13.40 -10.71 -31.93
C GLY A 941 13.99 -11.27 -33.23
N GLY A 942 13.23 -11.28 -34.33
CA GLY A 942 13.71 -11.76 -35.63
C GLY A 942 13.53 -13.26 -35.86
N LYS A 943 12.81 -13.95 -34.98
CA LYS A 943 12.65 -15.42 -35.00
C LYS A 943 12.03 -15.97 -36.28
N PHE A 944 11.27 -15.17 -37.03
CA PHE A 944 10.51 -15.61 -38.19
C PHE A 944 10.98 -14.98 -39.52
N SER A 945 12.21 -14.50 -39.61
CA SER A 945 12.71 -13.77 -40.79
C SER A 945 12.53 -14.49 -42.13
N GLU A 946 12.69 -15.83 -42.17
CA GLU A 946 12.54 -16.61 -43.41
C GLU A 946 11.09 -16.88 -43.83
N THR A 947 10.14 -16.83 -42.88
CA THR A 947 8.71 -17.15 -43.07
C THR A 947 7.85 -16.10 -42.39
N TRP A 948 8.20 -14.84 -42.57
CA TRP A 948 7.71 -13.70 -41.78
C TRP A 948 6.20 -13.48 -41.86
N TRP A 949 5.53 -14.03 -42.88
CA TRP A 949 4.07 -13.97 -43.01
C TRP A 949 3.32 -14.98 -42.11
N GLN A 950 4.02 -15.86 -41.39
CA GLN A 950 3.40 -16.81 -40.46
C GLN A 950 2.95 -16.17 -39.13
N PHE A 951 1.95 -16.78 -38.48
CA PHE A 951 1.59 -16.47 -37.10
C PHE A 951 2.68 -16.96 -36.14
N SER A 952 2.84 -16.30 -34.99
CA SER A 952 3.85 -16.73 -34.01
C SER A 952 3.60 -18.11 -33.42
N ARG A 953 2.34 -18.54 -33.31
CA ARG A 953 1.96 -19.88 -32.85
C ARG A 953 0.78 -20.42 -33.67
N PRO A 954 1.02 -21.33 -34.62
CA PRO A 954 -0.03 -21.97 -35.41
C PRO A 954 -0.71 -23.10 -34.63
N GLN A 955 -1.33 -22.77 -33.49
CA GLN A 955 -2.04 -23.73 -32.63
C GLN A 955 -3.55 -23.54 -32.76
N ASN A 956 -4.30 -24.62 -32.52
CA ASN A 956 -5.77 -24.64 -32.46
C ASN A 956 -6.54 -24.29 -33.75
N MET A 957 -5.86 -24.08 -34.89
CA MET A 957 -6.52 -23.66 -36.14
C MET A 957 -7.58 -24.64 -36.64
N LEU A 958 -7.38 -25.95 -36.46
CA LEU A 958 -8.34 -26.98 -36.84
C LEU A 958 -9.58 -27.00 -35.93
N GLU A 959 -9.41 -26.60 -34.66
CA GLU A 959 -10.48 -26.65 -33.66
C GLU A 959 -11.62 -25.68 -33.99
N PHE A 960 -11.33 -24.62 -34.75
CA PHE A 960 -12.32 -23.65 -35.20
C PHE A 960 -13.34 -24.23 -36.19
N GLN A 961 -13.04 -25.36 -36.83
CA GLN A 961 -13.93 -26.07 -37.75
C GLN A 961 -15.04 -26.86 -37.02
N HIS A 962 -14.96 -26.99 -35.70
CA HIS A 962 -15.99 -27.64 -34.90
C HIS A 962 -17.03 -26.63 -34.40
N PRO A 963 -18.31 -27.03 -34.31
CA PRO A 963 -19.31 -26.31 -33.51
C PRO A 963 -18.79 -26.13 -32.09
N LYS A 964 -18.88 -24.92 -31.56
CA LYS A 964 -18.23 -24.56 -30.30
C LYS A 964 -19.02 -23.50 -29.55
N LEU A 965 -18.93 -23.55 -28.23
CA LEU A 965 -19.39 -22.45 -27.38
C LEU A 965 -18.23 -21.49 -27.15
N MET A 966 -18.53 -20.21 -26.98
CA MET A 966 -17.51 -19.17 -26.77
C MET A 966 -17.86 -18.26 -25.61
N THR A 967 -16.85 -17.80 -24.88
CA THR A 967 -16.95 -16.75 -23.85
C THR A 967 -15.74 -15.82 -23.89
N ARG A 968 -15.87 -14.62 -23.33
CA ARG A 968 -14.79 -13.61 -23.23
C ARG A 968 -13.86 -13.94 -22.05
N ASP A 969 -12.58 -13.56 -22.14
CA ASP A 969 -11.62 -13.70 -21.01
C ASP A 969 -12.07 -12.90 -19.80
N LEU A 970 -12.64 -11.71 -20.00
CA LEU A 970 -13.12 -10.82 -18.94
C LEU A 970 -14.61 -10.53 -19.17
N ALA A 971 -15.44 -10.90 -18.21
CA ALA A 971 -16.89 -10.65 -18.24
C ALA A 971 -17.42 -10.35 -16.83
N ASN A 972 -18.48 -9.56 -16.74
CA ASN A 972 -19.17 -9.24 -15.49
C ASN A 972 -20.46 -10.06 -15.35
N GLY A 973 -20.35 -11.37 -15.60
CA GLY A 973 -21.44 -12.31 -15.69
C GLY A 973 -21.11 -13.44 -16.65
N SER A 974 -21.98 -14.46 -16.71
CA SER A 974 -21.88 -15.50 -17.73
C SER A 974 -22.36 -14.99 -19.09
N GLU A 975 -21.44 -14.94 -20.06
CA GLU A 975 -21.69 -14.43 -21.41
C GLU A 975 -21.26 -15.42 -22.48
N PHE A 976 -21.94 -16.56 -22.51
CA PHE A 976 -21.69 -17.60 -23.50
C PHE A 976 -22.57 -17.41 -24.73
N THR A 977 -21.98 -17.72 -25.88
CA THR A 977 -22.65 -17.86 -27.16
C THR A 977 -22.32 -19.21 -27.81
N LEU A 978 -23.13 -19.61 -28.79
CA LEU A 978 -22.95 -20.78 -29.62
C LEU A 978 -22.51 -20.33 -31.02
N ASP A 979 -21.40 -20.88 -31.51
CA ASP A 979 -20.93 -20.71 -32.89
C ASP A 979 -21.04 -22.01 -33.68
N GLU A 980 -21.90 -21.99 -34.69
CA GLU A 980 -22.06 -23.07 -35.68
C GLU A 980 -21.44 -22.69 -37.04
N LEU A 981 -20.95 -21.45 -37.19
CA LEU A 981 -20.50 -20.86 -38.47
C LEU A 981 -18.97 -20.86 -38.64
N SER A 982 -18.23 -21.58 -37.77
CA SER A 982 -16.77 -21.70 -37.83
C SER A 982 -16.02 -20.36 -37.82
N HIS A 983 -16.45 -19.43 -36.96
CA HIS A 983 -15.75 -18.16 -36.77
C HIS A 983 -14.41 -18.35 -36.08
N TYR A 984 -13.40 -17.58 -36.50
CA TYR A 984 -12.12 -17.45 -35.82
C TYR A 984 -12.20 -16.31 -34.80
N HIS A 985 -11.34 -16.30 -33.79
CA HIS A 985 -11.37 -15.25 -32.77
C HIS A 985 -10.00 -14.95 -32.16
N THR A 986 -9.92 -13.81 -31.47
CA THR A 986 -8.73 -13.36 -30.74
C THR A 986 -8.47 -14.18 -29.48
N THR A 987 -7.28 -14.03 -28.89
CA THR A 987 -6.83 -14.70 -27.67
C THR A 987 -7.62 -14.31 -26.41
N THR A 988 -8.41 -13.24 -26.47
CA THR A 988 -9.30 -12.82 -25.38
C THR A 988 -10.68 -13.48 -25.41
N ILE A 989 -10.87 -14.50 -26.25
CA ILE A 989 -12.05 -15.38 -26.29
C ILE A 989 -11.59 -16.82 -26.10
N TYR A 990 -12.38 -17.59 -25.34
CA TYR A 990 -12.19 -19.01 -25.09
C TYR A 990 -13.30 -19.81 -25.75
N SER A 991 -12.92 -20.86 -26.48
CA SER A 991 -13.82 -21.77 -27.17
C SER A 991 -13.87 -23.15 -26.51
N PHE A 992 -15.05 -23.77 -26.55
CA PHE A 992 -15.37 -25.07 -25.95
C PHE A 992 -15.85 -26.03 -27.01
N VAL A 993 -15.11 -27.12 -27.20
CA VAL A 993 -15.51 -28.25 -28.04
C VAL A 993 -15.85 -29.40 -27.12
N PHE A 994 -17.09 -29.88 -27.20
CA PHE A 994 -17.57 -31.01 -26.41
C PHE A 994 -17.20 -32.35 -27.08
N GLN A 995 -17.01 -33.39 -26.28
CA GLN A 995 -16.64 -34.71 -26.82
C GLN A 995 -17.80 -35.29 -27.64
N ALA A 996 -17.48 -35.96 -28.75
CA ALA A 996 -18.48 -36.58 -29.63
C ALA A 996 -19.37 -37.63 -28.94
N ARG A 997 -18.97 -38.16 -27.77
CA ARG A 997 -19.77 -39.09 -26.96
C ARG A 997 -20.87 -38.43 -26.13
N GLN A 998 -20.82 -37.11 -25.94
CA GLN A 998 -21.86 -36.37 -25.20
C GLN A 998 -23.12 -36.31 -26.07
N LYS A 999 -24.26 -36.62 -25.47
CA LYS A 999 -25.56 -36.69 -26.18
C LYS A 999 -26.37 -35.41 -26.02
N GLU A 1000 -26.02 -34.60 -25.03
CA GLU A 1000 -26.61 -33.30 -24.75
C GLU A 1000 -26.40 -32.33 -25.91
N ALA A 1001 -27.47 -31.63 -26.31
CA ALA A 1001 -27.41 -30.69 -27.41
C ALA A 1001 -26.54 -29.46 -27.05
N PRO A 1002 -25.90 -28.79 -28.03
CA PRO A 1002 -25.12 -27.57 -27.77
C PRO A 1002 -25.92 -26.48 -27.02
N ALA A 1003 -27.22 -26.37 -27.28
CA ALA A 1003 -28.13 -25.46 -26.58
C ALA A 1003 -28.28 -25.78 -25.09
N TYR A 1004 -28.22 -27.06 -24.68
CA TYR A 1004 -28.24 -27.44 -23.26
C TYR A 1004 -27.00 -26.91 -22.53
N TRP A 1005 -25.81 -27.10 -23.12
CA TRP A 1005 -24.56 -26.56 -22.60
C TRP A 1005 -24.55 -25.04 -22.57
N LEU A 1006 -25.14 -24.39 -23.57
CA LEU A 1006 -25.27 -22.93 -23.63
C LEU A 1006 -26.12 -22.42 -22.46
N GLY A 1007 -27.24 -23.10 -22.17
CA GLY A 1007 -28.07 -22.82 -21.01
C GLY A 1007 -27.31 -22.98 -19.69
N LEU A 1008 -26.58 -24.09 -19.53
CA LEU A 1008 -25.86 -24.39 -18.29
C LEU A 1008 -24.75 -23.37 -18.02
N LEU A 1009 -23.94 -23.04 -19.02
CA LEU A 1009 -22.82 -22.11 -18.85
C LEU A 1009 -23.30 -20.65 -18.72
N ASN A 1010 -24.51 -20.32 -19.15
CA ASN A 1010 -25.16 -19.04 -18.86
C ASN A 1010 -25.98 -19.02 -17.55
N SER A 1011 -26.11 -20.14 -16.84
CA SER A 1011 -26.90 -20.23 -15.61
C SER A 1011 -26.28 -19.48 -14.42
N LYS A 1012 -27.13 -19.12 -13.46
CA LYS A 1012 -26.72 -18.58 -12.15
C LYS A 1012 -25.90 -19.57 -11.33
N LEU A 1013 -26.07 -20.87 -11.54
CA LEU A 1013 -25.24 -21.90 -10.90
C LEU A 1013 -23.79 -21.83 -11.38
N PHE A 1014 -23.57 -21.73 -12.69
CA PHE A 1014 -22.23 -21.57 -13.24
C PHE A 1014 -21.62 -20.23 -12.81
N TRP A 1015 -22.43 -19.16 -12.83
CA TRP A 1015 -21.97 -17.85 -12.37
C TRP A 1015 -21.55 -17.86 -10.90
N PHE A 1016 -22.38 -18.41 -10.01
CA PHE A 1016 -22.04 -18.59 -8.59
C PHE A 1016 -20.74 -19.37 -8.41
N PHE A 1017 -20.54 -20.46 -9.15
CA PHE A 1017 -19.30 -21.23 -9.07
C PHE A 1017 -18.08 -20.39 -9.48
N MET A 1018 -18.20 -19.64 -10.58
CA MET A 1018 -17.14 -18.73 -11.03
C MET A 1018 -16.87 -17.64 -10.01
N GLN A 1019 -17.89 -17.12 -9.33
CA GLN A 1019 -17.73 -16.11 -8.27
C GLN A 1019 -17.05 -16.67 -7.03
N ALA A 1020 -17.44 -17.87 -6.61
CA ALA A 1020 -16.94 -18.50 -5.39
C ALA A 1020 -15.56 -19.15 -5.54
N THR A 1021 -15.10 -19.42 -6.78
CA THR A 1021 -13.83 -20.16 -7.02
C THR A 1021 -12.87 -19.46 -7.98
N GLY A 1022 -13.35 -18.49 -8.76
CA GLY A 1022 -12.57 -17.74 -9.73
C GLY A 1022 -11.87 -16.53 -9.14
N ASN A 1023 -11.11 -15.83 -9.98
CA ASN A 1023 -10.40 -14.60 -9.62
C ASN A 1023 -11.16 -13.37 -10.12
N VAL A 1024 -11.50 -12.48 -9.19
CA VAL A 1024 -12.09 -11.16 -9.47
C VAL A 1024 -11.00 -10.18 -9.92
N MET A 1025 -11.35 -9.31 -10.86
CA MET A 1025 -10.54 -8.21 -11.35
C MET A 1025 -11.24 -6.88 -11.02
N ARG A 1026 -10.50 -5.77 -11.13
CA ARG A 1026 -10.97 -4.42 -10.86
C ARG A 1026 -12.29 -4.13 -11.59
N GLY A 1027 -13.24 -3.54 -10.87
CA GLY A 1027 -14.57 -3.22 -11.38
C GLY A 1027 -15.53 -4.42 -11.45
N GLY A 1028 -15.30 -5.46 -10.65
CA GLY A 1028 -16.18 -6.63 -10.56
C GLY A 1028 -16.05 -7.67 -11.69
N TYR A 1029 -15.17 -7.45 -12.67
CA TYR A 1029 -15.02 -8.38 -13.79
C TYR A 1029 -14.36 -9.70 -13.37
N PHE A 1030 -14.87 -10.81 -13.86
CA PHE A 1030 -14.31 -12.14 -13.62
C PHE A 1030 -13.52 -12.64 -14.80
N ARG A 1031 -12.46 -13.41 -14.52
CA ARG A 1031 -11.62 -13.99 -15.55
C ARG A 1031 -12.00 -15.43 -15.89
N PHE A 1032 -12.36 -15.68 -17.14
CA PHE A 1032 -12.81 -16.98 -17.64
C PHE A 1032 -11.66 -17.76 -18.29
N LYS A 1033 -10.60 -18.02 -17.52
CA LYS A 1033 -9.50 -18.89 -17.95
C LYS A 1033 -9.87 -20.35 -17.83
N THR A 1034 -9.31 -21.17 -18.72
CA THR A 1034 -9.51 -22.62 -18.74
C THR A 1034 -9.30 -23.29 -17.37
N GLU A 1035 -8.33 -22.82 -16.58
CA GLU A 1035 -8.03 -23.35 -15.24
C GLU A 1035 -9.16 -23.15 -14.21
N TYR A 1036 -9.96 -22.09 -14.34
CA TYR A 1036 -11.08 -21.80 -13.44
C TYR A 1036 -12.37 -22.49 -13.87
N MET A 1037 -12.54 -22.73 -15.18
CA MET A 1037 -13.76 -23.31 -15.73
C MET A 1037 -13.75 -24.84 -15.71
N ARG A 1038 -12.58 -25.46 -15.93
CA ARG A 1038 -12.42 -26.93 -15.94
C ARG A 1038 -13.01 -27.65 -14.71
N PRO A 1039 -12.83 -27.16 -13.47
CA PRO A 1039 -13.31 -27.85 -12.29
C PRO A 1039 -14.82 -27.73 -12.04
N PHE A 1040 -15.56 -27.00 -12.89
CA PHE A 1040 -17.01 -26.83 -12.70
C PHE A 1040 -17.73 -28.19 -12.75
N PRO A 1041 -18.48 -28.58 -11.70
CA PRO A 1041 -19.22 -29.84 -11.71
C PRO A 1041 -20.40 -29.81 -12.68
N VAL A 1042 -20.52 -30.83 -13.53
CA VAL A 1042 -21.58 -30.93 -14.55
C VAL A 1042 -22.46 -32.16 -14.34
N ARG A 1043 -23.77 -31.97 -14.43
CA ARG A 1043 -24.77 -33.05 -14.41
C ARG A 1043 -24.92 -33.62 -15.83
N SER A 1044 -24.58 -34.89 -15.99
CA SER A 1044 -24.83 -35.65 -17.23
C SER A 1044 -26.26 -36.17 -17.26
N ILE A 1045 -26.91 -36.04 -18.42
CA ILE A 1045 -28.29 -36.47 -18.62
C ILE A 1045 -28.34 -37.95 -18.99
N GLN A 1046 -29.12 -38.73 -18.23
CA GLN A 1046 -29.38 -40.12 -18.54
C GLN A 1046 -30.51 -40.24 -19.56
N PHE A 1047 -30.18 -40.15 -20.85
CA PHE A 1047 -31.14 -40.26 -21.96
C PHE A 1047 -31.94 -41.58 -22.01
N GLY A 1048 -31.54 -42.60 -21.22
CA GLY A 1048 -32.33 -43.82 -21.02
C GLY A 1048 -33.54 -43.64 -20.10
N GLN A 1049 -33.58 -42.58 -19.29
CA GLN A 1049 -34.71 -42.22 -18.44
C GLN A 1049 -35.57 -41.17 -19.16
N ALA A 1050 -36.85 -41.48 -19.36
CA ALA A 1050 -37.77 -40.59 -20.09
C ALA A 1050 -37.91 -39.21 -19.40
N ALA A 1051 -37.91 -39.19 -18.07
CA ALA A 1051 -37.99 -37.94 -17.29
C ALA A 1051 -36.78 -37.03 -17.51
N GLU A 1052 -35.55 -37.55 -17.41
CA GLU A 1052 -34.34 -36.73 -17.62
C GLU A 1052 -34.22 -36.28 -19.08
N ARG A 1053 -34.63 -37.11 -20.05
CA ARG A 1053 -34.69 -36.71 -21.46
C ARG A 1053 -35.67 -35.56 -21.68
N ALA A 1054 -36.86 -35.63 -21.09
CA ALA A 1054 -37.85 -34.56 -21.20
C ALA A 1054 -37.31 -33.24 -20.60
N GLN A 1055 -36.68 -33.30 -19.43
CA GLN A 1055 -36.05 -32.14 -18.79
C GLN A 1055 -34.93 -31.52 -19.65
N HIS A 1056 -34.12 -32.35 -20.32
CA HIS A 1056 -33.14 -31.86 -21.29
C HIS A 1056 -33.82 -31.16 -22.48
N ASP A 1057 -34.83 -31.79 -23.07
CA ASP A 1057 -35.51 -31.27 -24.26
C ASP A 1057 -36.24 -29.95 -23.98
N GLU A 1058 -36.78 -29.76 -22.76
CA GLU A 1058 -37.33 -28.50 -22.28
C GLU A 1058 -36.29 -27.37 -22.23
N VAL A 1059 -35.13 -27.63 -21.61
CA VAL A 1059 -34.03 -26.62 -21.54
C VAL A 1059 -33.60 -26.23 -22.95
N VAL A 1060 -33.42 -27.20 -23.83
CA VAL A 1060 -33.08 -26.95 -25.24
C VAL A 1060 -34.16 -26.10 -25.93
N GLY A 1061 -35.44 -26.38 -25.66
CA GLY A 1061 -36.57 -25.61 -26.16
C GLY A 1061 -36.53 -24.15 -25.72
N TRP A 1062 -36.35 -23.90 -24.42
CA TRP A 1062 -36.26 -22.54 -23.89
C TRP A 1062 -35.03 -21.79 -24.39
N VAL A 1063 -33.86 -22.42 -24.46
CA VAL A 1063 -32.64 -21.77 -24.99
C VAL A 1063 -32.80 -21.40 -26.46
N LYS A 1064 -33.45 -22.24 -27.29
CA LYS A 1064 -33.78 -21.88 -28.67
C LYS A 1064 -34.73 -20.69 -28.76
N GLN A 1065 -35.73 -20.62 -27.88
CA GLN A 1065 -36.62 -19.46 -27.80
C GLN A 1065 -35.88 -18.20 -27.35
N ILE A 1066 -34.94 -18.30 -26.41
CA ILE A 1066 -34.09 -17.17 -25.99
C ILE A 1066 -33.26 -16.67 -27.18
N LEU A 1067 -32.60 -17.56 -27.92
CA LEU A 1067 -31.80 -17.20 -29.10
C LEU A 1067 -32.64 -16.49 -30.17
N ALA A 1068 -33.87 -16.97 -30.42
CA ALA A 1068 -34.79 -16.35 -31.37
C ALA A 1068 -35.25 -14.96 -30.88
N ALA A 1069 -35.68 -14.86 -29.62
CA ALA A 1069 -36.12 -13.60 -29.02
C ALA A 1069 -34.99 -12.56 -28.99
N ARG A 1070 -33.75 -12.94 -28.70
CA ARG A 1070 -32.58 -12.04 -28.76
C ARG A 1070 -32.31 -11.54 -30.18
N ALA A 1071 -32.53 -12.36 -31.20
CA ALA A 1071 -32.39 -11.94 -32.59
C ALA A 1071 -33.42 -10.87 -32.98
N ASP A 1072 -34.60 -10.90 -32.35
CA ASP A 1072 -35.69 -9.93 -32.53
C ASP A 1072 -35.68 -8.79 -31.48
N GLU A 1073 -34.60 -8.66 -30.69
CA GLU A 1073 -34.45 -7.68 -29.59
C GLU A 1073 -35.58 -7.75 -28.53
N ALA A 1074 -36.21 -8.92 -28.37
CA ALA A 1074 -37.29 -9.15 -27.42
C ALA A 1074 -36.79 -9.55 -26.00
N PRO A 1075 -37.58 -9.26 -24.94
CA PRO A 1075 -37.25 -9.65 -23.57
C PRO A 1075 -37.16 -11.18 -23.40
N THR A 1076 -36.16 -11.65 -22.63
CA THR A 1076 -35.87 -13.09 -22.46
C THR A 1076 -35.79 -13.53 -21.00
N GLU A 1077 -35.92 -12.62 -20.06
CA GLU A 1077 -35.63 -12.85 -18.65
C GLU A 1077 -36.56 -13.88 -18.01
N GLY A 1078 -37.79 -14.01 -18.52
CA GLY A 1078 -38.72 -15.06 -18.08
C GLY A 1078 -38.29 -16.47 -18.49
N LEU A 1079 -37.75 -16.61 -19.70
CA LEU A 1079 -37.21 -17.88 -20.21
C LEU A 1079 -35.87 -18.22 -19.54
N GLU A 1080 -35.00 -17.23 -19.36
CA GLU A 1080 -33.75 -17.40 -18.62
C GLU A 1080 -34.02 -17.88 -17.18
N ALA A 1081 -35.02 -17.32 -16.50
CA ALA A 1081 -35.43 -17.79 -15.18
C ALA A 1081 -35.95 -19.24 -15.14
N GLN A 1082 -36.60 -19.71 -16.21
CA GLN A 1082 -37.02 -21.12 -16.34
C GLN A 1082 -35.82 -22.05 -16.50
N VAL A 1083 -34.84 -21.65 -17.32
CA VAL A 1083 -33.58 -22.38 -17.49
C VAL A 1083 -32.84 -22.49 -16.16
N ASP A 1084 -32.68 -21.38 -15.43
CA ASP A 1084 -32.04 -21.38 -14.10
C ASP A 1084 -32.78 -22.29 -13.11
N ALA A 1085 -34.10 -22.15 -12.99
CA ALA A 1085 -34.94 -22.97 -12.13
C ALA A 1085 -34.79 -24.48 -12.42
N ARG A 1086 -34.75 -24.86 -13.70
CA ARG A 1086 -34.58 -26.27 -14.10
C ARG A 1086 -33.19 -26.79 -13.75
N PHE A 1087 -32.13 -25.99 -13.90
CA PHE A 1087 -30.81 -26.42 -13.46
C PHE A 1087 -30.71 -26.56 -11.93
N PHE A 1088 -31.35 -25.70 -11.14
CA PHE A 1088 -31.43 -25.91 -9.69
C PHE A 1088 -32.08 -27.26 -9.34
N HIS A 1089 -33.18 -27.63 -10.00
CA HIS A 1089 -33.81 -28.94 -9.84
C HIS A 1089 -32.90 -30.10 -10.26
N LEU A 1090 -32.26 -30.00 -11.43
CA LEU A 1090 -31.35 -31.03 -11.96
C LEU A 1090 -30.13 -31.26 -11.06
N TYR A 1091 -29.66 -30.22 -10.38
CA TYR A 1091 -28.55 -30.28 -9.43
C TYR A 1091 -28.99 -30.65 -8.01
N GLY A 1092 -30.29 -30.85 -7.77
CA GLY A 1092 -30.82 -31.28 -6.47
C GLY A 1092 -30.86 -30.19 -5.40
N PHE A 1093 -30.82 -28.92 -5.78
CA PHE A 1093 -30.96 -27.81 -4.84
C PHE A 1093 -32.40 -27.74 -4.35
N SER A 1094 -32.58 -27.59 -3.03
CA SER A 1094 -33.87 -27.21 -2.44
C SER A 1094 -34.20 -25.73 -2.72
N GLU A 1095 -35.46 -25.32 -2.55
CA GLU A 1095 -35.85 -23.92 -2.70
C GLU A 1095 -35.04 -22.99 -1.78
N ALA A 1096 -34.77 -23.43 -0.54
CA ALA A 1096 -33.99 -22.66 0.43
C ALA A 1096 -32.53 -22.47 -0.01
N GLU A 1097 -31.89 -23.53 -0.51
CA GLU A 1097 -30.51 -23.47 -1.01
C GLU A 1097 -30.41 -22.64 -2.29
N MET A 1098 -31.40 -22.73 -3.19
CA MET A 1098 -31.48 -21.89 -4.37
C MET A 1098 -31.58 -20.41 -3.99
N LEU A 1099 -32.49 -20.05 -3.08
CA LEU A 1099 -32.63 -18.66 -2.61
C LEU A 1099 -31.36 -18.17 -1.92
N GLN A 1100 -30.71 -19.01 -1.11
CA GLN A 1100 -29.42 -18.70 -0.50
C GLN A 1100 -28.35 -18.44 -1.57
N LEU A 1101 -28.24 -19.29 -2.58
CA LEU A 1101 -27.28 -19.10 -3.66
C LEU A 1101 -27.55 -17.78 -4.40
N LEU A 1102 -28.80 -17.47 -4.71
CA LEU A 1102 -29.15 -16.21 -5.36
C LEU A 1102 -28.85 -14.99 -4.46
N GLN A 1103 -28.90 -15.10 -3.13
CA GLN A 1103 -28.51 -14.02 -2.22
C GLN A 1103 -27.00 -13.75 -2.21
N GLU A 1104 -26.18 -14.76 -2.50
CA GLU A 1104 -24.73 -14.61 -2.59
C GLU A 1104 -24.28 -13.94 -3.92
N LEU A 1105 -25.19 -13.79 -4.88
CA LEU A 1105 -24.92 -13.09 -6.15
C LEU A 1105 -25.21 -11.57 -5.97
N PRO A 1106 -24.20 -10.69 -6.00
CA PRO A 1106 -24.41 -9.26 -5.77
C PRO A 1106 -25.21 -8.58 -6.90
N ASP A 1107 -25.13 -9.13 -8.12
CA ASP A 1107 -25.68 -8.51 -9.33
C ASP A 1107 -27.16 -8.86 -9.60
N ILE A 1108 -27.79 -9.68 -8.74
CA ILE A 1108 -29.17 -10.14 -8.98
C ILE A 1108 -30.21 -9.28 -8.27
N GLY A 1109 -31.03 -8.60 -9.07
CA GLY A 1109 -32.14 -7.80 -8.56
C GLY A 1109 -33.26 -8.63 -7.93
N GLU A 1110 -34.02 -8.03 -7.03
CA GLU A 1110 -35.16 -8.67 -6.34
C GLU A 1110 -36.21 -9.20 -7.33
N ALA A 1111 -36.45 -8.48 -8.43
CA ALA A 1111 -37.39 -8.91 -9.47
C ALA A 1111 -36.94 -10.20 -10.18
N GLU A 1112 -35.64 -10.36 -10.44
CA GLU A 1112 -35.09 -11.56 -11.08
C GLU A 1112 -35.13 -12.75 -10.13
N ARG A 1113 -34.76 -12.56 -8.84
CA ARG A 1113 -34.90 -13.58 -7.80
C ARG A 1113 -36.31 -14.13 -7.70
N ARG A 1114 -37.31 -13.25 -7.71
CA ARG A 1114 -38.73 -13.65 -7.67
C ARG A 1114 -39.15 -14.44 -8.91
N ARG A 1115 -38.65 -14.10 -10.10
CA ARG A 1115 -38.94 -14.86 -11.33
C ARG A 1115 -38.38 -16.28 -11.23
N ILE A 1116 -37.12 -16.43 -10.83
CA ILE A 1116 -36.49 -17.75 -10.66
C ILE A 1116 -37.23 -18.57 -9.61
N GLN A 1117 -37.55 -17.97 -8.46
CA GLN A 1117 -38.30 -18.65 -7.39
C GLN A 1117 -39.69 -19.12 -7.86
N THR A 1118 -40.40 -18.28 -8.60
CA THR A 1118 -41.73 -18.61 -9.14
C THR A 1118 -41.63 -19.76 -10.14
N ALA A 1119 -40.65 -19.70 -11.06
CA ALA A 1119 -40.40 -20.76 -12.02
C ALA A 1119 -40.02 -22.07 -11.32
N TYR A 1120 -39.15 -22.02 -10.31
CA TYR A 1120 -38.73 -23.18 -9.53
C TYR A 1120 -39.91 -23.86 -8.82
N ARG A 1121 -40.81 -23.10 -8.18
CA ARG A 1121 -42.01 -23.64 -7.53
C ARG A 1121 -42.98 -24.28 -8.52
N LYS A 1122 -43.15 -23.67 -9.71
CA LYS A 1122 -44.01 -24.23 -10.76
C LYS A 1122 -43.51 -25.61 -11.21
N LEU A 1123 -42.19 -25.73 -11.44
CA LEU A 1123 -41.57 -27.00 -11.80
C LEU A 1123 -41.71 -28.07 -10.70
N ALA A 1124 -41.67 -27.67 -9.42
CA ALA A 1124 -41.88 -28.58 -8.30
C ALA A 1124 -43.32 -29.10 -8.20
N GLN A 1125 -44.31 -28.29 -8.56
CA GLN A 1125 -45.73 -28.68 -8.56
C GLN A 1125 -46.07 -29.67 -9.69
N GLU A 1126 -45.37 -29.59 -10.82
CA GLU A 1126 -45.48 -30.51 -11.96
C GLU A 1126 -44.86 -31.90 -11.68
N HIS A 1127 -44.23 -32.11 -10.51
CA HIS A 1127 -43.60 -33.37 -10.09
C HIS A 1127 -44.25 -34.04 -8.87
N ILE A 1128 -45.44 -33.60 -8.43
CA ILE A 1128 -46.24 -34.38 -7.47
C ILE A 1128 -46.83 -35.58 -8.23
N PRO A 1129 -46.47 -36.83 -7.90
CA PRO A 1129 -47.10 -37.98 -8.52
C PRO A 1129 -48.58 -37.98 -8.12
N THR A 1130 -49.46 -38.04 -9.11
CA THR A 1130 -50.84 -38.48 -8.88
C THR A 1130 -50.90 -40.00 -8.91
#